data_AF-A0A1H0WM06-F1
#
_entry.id   AF-A0A1H0WM06-F1
#
_cell.length_a   1.000
_cell.length_b   1.000
_cell.length_c   1.000
_cell.angle_alpha   90.00
_cell.angle_beta   90.00
_cell.angle_gamma   90.00
#
_symmetry.space_group_name_H-M   'P 1'
#
loop_
_entity.id
_entity.type
_entity.pdbx_description
1 polymer ?
#
loop_
_entity_poly.entity_id
_entity_poly.type
_entity_poly.pdbx_seq_one_letter_code
_entity_poly.pdbx_strand_id
1 'polypeptide(L)'
;MGILLVRGSQGPEVQRLRKALVAKLGADAQAFPNLAQGDQLDADVEAAARRWQSGVGLVADGVVGPYCQQLLGLLAEPAMDVLLSVDTVRKLFPATKPANIARYLPYVAAALGALGLTDRPMICAALGSIRAETEGFLPISEFQSQFNTAPGGPPFGLYDGRKSLGNSKPGDGARFKGRGFVQLTGRFNYETYGKLLEIDLAGNADLANAPEVAALLLATFLADRKDAMREALASGGYAAARKLVNGGSHGLDRFRDVFRLADGVWPAEAVAPRVGATKGKGKAAAKKATAKAAPVERQLTVRKDPTDLNDRHYQPPPLGLADAFPSDADIQEFLPAYTQAGLILDQGSEGACTGFGLACVVNYLRWYKAGGPAKMASVSPRMLYNFARRYDEYDGENYSGSSCRGALKGWFNHGVCLDDDWPYSQPQPRYGYARNATNHTLGVYYRIDLKCITDLQAAIQAVGAVYVSAFTHEGWHQLPRQKKAPAGHAQIPLIPFDGRPSETDGHAFALVGFNTQGFVLQNSWGNGFGVGGFAVLSYADWLANGMDAWVVAMGVPGVVVGRVSVVASQAQAVAGGANTGLWWSEDQAYQHSVVLGNDGRVKRYLTEDELSRTLGHQVCDLPDQWFRGPASGAVKRLVIYAHGGLNSENDAIQRARAMGRHFEGNDCYPLFLVWKTGLMESLRGIISDAFHKQPALAGGVAEWIADKTDLAIEKTIGRPLARPIWSEMKENAELAFNSGRGGELLIKALEKLMATWGSKLEIHLVGHSAGSIILGHLLSTLARRGVPTAAVTSIHLYAPACTVAFANKHYAMDPEVMARLHLQVLSDRVERNDTVAAVYRKSLLYFVSNALEVDLRTPILGMANVYNERYDGWDGGSSTGDALKDWRRAVAKAGLDTGRLQLLDQDTVLTALPDRQIKASHGGFDNDLAVMTQTLGLILRGPLVQVVDDLRGF
;
A
#
# COMPACT_ATOMS: atom_id res chain seq x y z
N MET A 1 33.93 6.99 -4.71
CA MET A 1 33.22 6.14 -3.74
C MET A 1 31.82 5.96 -4.31
N GLY A 2 31.39 4.73 -4.60
CA GLY A 2 30.09 4.48 -5.25
C GLY A 2 28.93 4.80 -4.32
N ILE A 3 28.58 6.09 -4.22
CA ILE A 3 27.53 6.61 -3.34
C ILE A 3 26.13 6.10 -3.75
N LEU A 4 25.99 5.67 -5.00
CA LEU A 4 24.77 5.15 -5.58
C LEU A 4 25.08 3.87 -6.35
N LEU A 5 24.39 2.78 -6.02
CA LEU A 5 24.52 1.48 -6.69
C LEU A 5 23.18 1.13 -7.34
N VAL A 6 23.22 0.91 -8.64
CA VAL A 6 22.06 0.54 -9.49
C VAL A 6 22.43 -0.63 -10.38
N ARG A 7 21.45 -1.21 -11.10
CA ARG A 7 21.75 -2.27 -12.06
C ARG A 7 22.83 -1.83 -13.05
N GLY A 8 23.83 -2.69 -13.24
CA GLY A 8 24.99 -2.42 -14.08
C GLY A 8 26.18 -1.79 -13.35
N SER A 9 26.01 -1.28 -12.13
CA SER A 9 27.14 -0.90 -11.26
C SER A 9 28.06 -2.09 -11.06
N GLN A 10 29.37 -1.85 -10.98
CA GLN A 10 30.36 -2.91 -10.82
C GLN A 10 31.52 -2.48 -9.90
N GLY A 11 32.21 -3.46 -9.31
CA GLY A 11 33.43 -3.27 -8.53
C GLY A 11 33.30 -3.58 -7.04
N PRO A 12 34.27 -3.13 -6.21
CA PRO A 12 34.37 -3.56 -4.81
C PRO A 12 33.18 -3.13 -3.95
N GLU A 13 32.53 -2.01 -4.28
CA GLU A 13 31.33 -1.54 -3.58
C GLU A 13 30.15 -2.51 -3.72
N VAL A 14 29.98 -3.08 -4.91
CA VAL A 14 28.95 -4.08 -5.17
C VAL A 14 29.25 -5.37 -4.42
N GLN A 15 30.52 -5.78 -4.30
CA GLN A 15 30.90 -6.93 -3.48
C GLN A 15 30.56 -6.72 -1.99
N ARG A 16 30.75 -5.50 -1.46
CA ARG A 16 30.33 -5.15 -0.10
C ARG A 16 28.82 -5.19 0.05
N LEU A 17 28.09 -4.64 -0.91
CA LEU A 17 26.62 -4.70 -0.97
C LEU A 17 26.10 -6.14 -0.95
N ARG A 18 26.64 -7.00 -1.82
CA ARG A 18 26.28 -8.43 -1.90
C ARG A 18 26.45 -9.12 -0.54
N LYS A 19 27.59 -8.94 0.12
CA LYS A 19 27.85 -9.50 1.46
C LYS A 19 26.86 -8.97 2.50
N ALA A 20 26.56 -7.68 2.48
CA ALA A 20 25.59 -7.07 3.39
C ALA A 20 24.17 -7.63 3.15
N LEU A 21 23.74 -7.76 1.89
CA LEU A 21 22.45 -8.35 1.54
C LEU A 21 22.36 -9.82 1.97
N VAL A 22 23.38 -10.64 1.74
CA VAL A 22 23.42 -12.03 2.23
C VAL A 22 23.24 -12.08 3.75
N ALA A 23 23.98 -11.23 4.47
CA ALA A 23 23.90 -11.18 5.94
C ALA A 23 22.52 -10.73 6.44
N LYS A 24 21.88 -9.76 5.77
CA LYS A 24 20.59 -9.21 6.18
C LYS A 24 19.40 -10.08 5.78
N LEU A 25 19.45 -10.72 4.60
CA LEU A 25 18.41 -11.62 4.13
C LEU A 25 18.45 -12.98 4.86
N GLY A 26 19.62 -13.41 5.33
CA GLY A 26 19.78 -14.69 6.03
C GLY A 26 19.42 -15.86 5.11
N ALA A 27 18.50 -16.72 5.54
CA ALA A 27 18.07 -17.89 4.75
C ALA A 27 17.45 -17.50 3.39
N ASP A 28 16.75 -16.37 3.32
CA ASP A 28 16.11 -15.88 2.09
C ASP A 28 17.16 -15.52 1.02
N ALA A 29 18.44 -15.33 1.38
CA ALA A 29 19.52 -15.09 0.41
C ALA A 29 19.72 -16.26 -0.56
N GLN A 30 19.37 -17.49 -0.17
CA GLN A 30 19.50 -18.68 -1.01
C GLN A 30 18.59 -18.65 -2.24
N ALA A 31 17.53 -17.85 -2.21
CA ALA A 31 16.62 -17.63 -3.32
C ALA A 31 17.24 -16.80 -4.46
N PHE A 32 18.46 -16.26 -4.26
CA PHE A 32 19.18 -15.40 -5.20
C PHE A 32 20.53 -16.05 -5.55
N PRO A 33 20.58 -16.96 -6.54
CA PRO A 33 21.75 -17.77 -6.85
C PRO A 33 23.02 -16.96 -7.15
N ASN A 34 22.87 -15.79 -7.79
CA ASN A 34 24.02 -14.98 -8.15
C ASN A 34 24.48 -14.11 -6.99
N LEU A 35 23.66 -13.86 -5.97
CA LEU A 35 23.95 -12.88 -4.91
C LEU A 35 25.30 -13.09 -4.22
N ALA A 36 25.68 -14.35 -3.98
CA ALA A 36 26.88 -14.69 -3.21
C ALA A 36 28.21 -14.45 -3.94
N GLN A 37 28.23 -14.30 -5.27
CA GLN A 37 29.46 -14.26 -6.07
C GLN A 37 29.42 -13.19 -7.18
N GLY A 38 30.59 -12.68 -7.57
CA GLY A 38 30.72 -11.66 -8.62
C GLY A 38 30.81 -10.24 -8.08
N ASP A 39 30.97 -9.28 -8.99
CA ASP A 39 31.23 -7.87 -8.69
C ASP A 39 30.31 -6.90 -9.43
N GLN A 40 29.33 -7.41 -10.19
CA GLN A 40 28.32 -6.60 -10.88
C GLN A 40 26.98 -6.63 -10.14
N LEU A 41 26.25 -5.51 -10.12
CA LEU A 41 24.86 -5.47 -9.64
C LEU A 41 23.97 -5.90 -10.80
N ASP A 42 23.78 -7.22 -10.90
CA ASP A 42 22.91 -7.85 -11.90
C ASP A 42 21.43 -7.84 -11.44
N ALA A 43 20.55 -8.44 -12.25
CA ALA A 43 19.11 -8.46 -11.97
C ALA A 43 18.75 -9.25 -10.70
N ASP A 44 19.56 -10.25 -10.32
CA ASP A 44 19.33 -11.09 -9.14
C ASP A 44 19.77 -10.35 -7.87
N VAL A 45 20.89 -9.61 -7.92
CA VAL A 45 21.30 -8.71 -6.82
C VAL A 45 20.29 -7.58 -6.62
N GLU A 46 19.78 -7.00 -7.71
CA GLU A 46 18.73 -5.98 -7.61
C GLU A 46 17.44 -6.56 -7.01
N ALA A 47 17.05 -7.79 -7.41
CA ALA A 47 15.91 -8.47 -6.81
C ALA A 47 16.12 -8.74 -5.31
N ALA A 48 17.32 -9.14 -4.91
CA ALA A 48 17.69 -9.29 -3.50
C ALA A 48 17.62 -7.95 -2.73
N ALA A 49 18.07 -6.85 -3.35
CA ALA A 49 17.94 -5.51 -2.80
C ALA A 49 16.47 -5.11 -2.63
N ARG A 50 15.61 -5.34 -3.63
CA ARG A 50 14.15 -5.11 -3.52
C ARG A 50 13.51 -5.95 -2.43
N ARG A 51 13.88 -7.24 -2.35
CA ARG A 51 13.41 -8.15 -1.30
C ARG A 51 13.76 -7.62 0.09
N TRP A 52 15.00 -7.18 0.28
CA TRP A 52 15.45 -6.57 1.52
C TRP A 52 14.69 -5.26 1.81
N GLN A 53 14.68 -4.32 0.87
CA GLN A 53 13.99 -3.02 0.98
C GLN A 53 12.52 -3.21 1.39
N SER A 54 11.77 -4.06 0.68
CA SER A 54 10.38 -4.37 1.03
C SER A 54 10.25 -4.95 2.44
N GLY A 55 11.15 -5.87 2.82
CA GLY A 55 11.13 -6.50 4.14
C GLY A 55 11.57 -5.61 5.30
N VAL A 56 12.11 -4.41 5.02
CA VAL A 56 12.45 -3.39 6.03
C VAL A 56 11.63 -2.10 5.88
N GLY A 57 10.53 -2.11 5.11
CA GLY A 57 9.70 -0.91 4.96
C GLY A 57 10.38 0.22 4.18
N LEU A 58 11.06 -0.10 3.08
CA LEU A 58 11.57 0.90 2.13
C LEU A 58 10.86 0.79 0.79
N VAL A 59 10.99 1.83 -0.03
CA VAL A 59 10.61 1.75 -1.44
C VAL A 59 11.47 0.68 -2.11
N ALA A 60 10.84 -0.43 -2.50
CA ALA A 60 11.50 -1.58 -3.12
C ALA A 60 11.75 -1.33 -4.61
N ASP A 61 12.66 -0.40 -4.92
CA ASP A 61 12.99 -0.04 -6.29
C ASP A 61 14.29 -0.69 -6.80
N GLY A 62 15.08 -1.29 -5.92
CA GLY A 62 16.37 -1.93 -6.22
C GLY A 62 17.55 -0.96 -6.24
N VAL A 63 17.30 0.32 -6.00
CA VAL A 63 18.33 1.37 -5.96
C VAL A 63 18.92 1.43 -4.56
N VAL A 64 20.25 1.28 -4.47
CA VAL A 64 20.97 1.32 -3.20
C VAL A 64 21.81 2.58 -3.12
N GLY A 65 21.21 3.65 -2.60
CA GLY A 65 21.87 4.93 -2.33
C GLY A 65 22.34 5.07 -0.88
N PRO A 66 22.69 6.30 -0.45
CA PRO A 66 23.27 6.55 0.86
C PRO A 66 22.42 6.03 2.03
N TYR A 67 21.10 6.17 1.96
CA TYR A 67 20.24 5.74 3.07
C TYR A 67 20.18 4.22 3.19
N CYS A 68 19.99 3.51 2.07
CA CYS A 68 20.06 2.05 2.04
C CYS A 68 21.44 1.55 2.49
N GLN A 69 22.52 2.21 2.06
CA GLN A 69 23.88 1.86 2.47
C GLN A 69 24.11 2.05 3.98
N GLN A 70 23.52 3.09 4.61
CA GLN A 70 23.56 3.25 6.06
C GLN A 70 22.86 2.11 6.79
N LEU A 71 21.64 1.75 6.38
CA LEU A 71 20.88 0.65 6.97
C LEU A 71 21.55 -0.72 6.79
N LEU A 72 22.31 -0.88 5.70
CA LEU A 72 23.14 -2.05 5.43
C LEU A 72 24.49 -2.04 6.18
N GLY A 73 24.83 -0.94 6.86
CA GLY A 73 26.10 -0.77 7.58
C GLY A 73 27.32 -0.54 6.66
N LEU A 74 27.08 -0.11 5.42
CA LEU A 74 28.09 0.18 4.41
C LEU A 74 28.58 1.64 4.48
N LEU A 75 27.73 2.54 4.97
CA LEU A 75 28.06 3.94 5.25
C LEU A 75 27.72 4.29 6.70
N ALA A 76 28.48 5.21 7.28
CA ALA A 76 28.20 5.73 8.61
C ALA A 76 27.06 6.78 8.56
N GLU A 77 26.31 6.89 9.65
CA GLU A 77 25.35 7.97 9.82
C GLU A 77 26.09 9.31 10.02
N PRO A 78 25.74 10.35 9.24
CA PRO A 78 26.38 11.66 9.31
C PRO A 78 25.95 12.40 10.58
N ALA A 79 26.89 13.08 11.23
CA ALA A 79 26.56 14.05 12.28
C ALA A 79 26.01 15.33 11.62
N MET A 80 24.76 15.67 11.92
CA MET A 80 24.08 16.87 11.43
C MET A 80 24.13 17.98 12.48
N ASP A 81 24.31 19.24 12.06
CA ASP A 81 24.31 20.39 12.97
C ASP A 81 22.94 20.61 13.64
N VAL A 82 21.88 20.06 13.04
CA VAL A 82 20.51 20.11 13.55
C VAL A 82 19.86 18.74 13.55
N LEU A 83 18.95 18.51 14.50
CA LEU A 83 18.17 17.28 14.55
C LEU A 83 17.14 17.24 13.42
N LEU A 84 17.39 16.41 12.40
CA LEU A 84 16.45 16.09 11.32
C LEU A 84 15.53 14.96 11.76
N SER A 85 14.32 15.32 12.15
CA SER A 85 13.25 14.39 12.56
C SER A 85 11.93 14.81 11.92
N VAL A 86 10.96 13.90 11.88
CA VAL A 86 9.60 14.23 11.40
C VAL A 86 9.01 15.39 12.21
N ASP A 87 9.24 15.41 13.52
CA ASP A 87 8.75 16.45 14.41
C ASP A 87 9.35 17.83 14.18
N THR A 88 10.64 17.90 13.88
CA THR A 88 11.30 19.17 13.57
C THR A 88 10.92 19.64 12.18
N VAL A 89 10.91 18.75 11.19
CA VAL A 89 10.66 19.11 9.79
C VAL A 89 9.19 19.43 9.51
N ARG A 90 8.22 18.75 10.15
CA ARG A 90 6.78 19.10 9.97
C ARG A 90 6.46 20.54 10.37
N LYS A 91 7.20 21.11 11.33
CA LYS A 91 7.06 22.53 11.73
C LYS A 91 7.53 23.49 10.64
N LEU A 92 8.46 23.05 9.77
CA LEU A 92 8.95 23.80 8.61
C LEU A 92 8.04 23.63 7.38
N PHE A 93 7.18 22.61 7.41
CA PHE A 93 6.27 22.17 6.34
C PHE A 93 4.82 22.06 6.86
N PRO A 94 4.20 23.17 7.31
CA PRO A 94 2.91 23.13 8.00
C PRO A 94 1.74 22.66 7.13
N ALA A 95 1.86 22.76 5.80
CA ALA A 95 0.84 22.32 4.84
C ALA A 95 1.10 20.90 4.29
N THR A 96 2.15 20.23 4.76
CA THR A 96 2.61 18.96 4.20
C THR A 96 2.19 17.80 5.09
N LYS A 97 1.77 16.71 4.44
CA LYS A 97 1.42 15.46 5.12
C LYS A 97 2.63 14.92 5.89
N PRO A 98 2.53 14.65 7.20
CA PRO A 98 3.64 14.09 7.98
C PRO A 98 4.16 12.75 7.44
N ALA A 99 3.28 11.94 6.86
CA ALA A 99 3.58 10.69 6.16
C ALA A 99 4.67 10.85 5.08
N ASN A 100 4.56 11.87 4.23
CA ASN A 100 5.56 12.13 3.18
C ASN A 100 6.91 12.51 3.78
N ILE A 101 6.91 13.31 4.84
CA ILE A 101 8.14 13.69 5.55
C ILE A 101 8.78 12.44 6.16
N ALA A 102 8.00 11.61 6.88
CA ALA A 102 8.49 10.36 7.47
C ALA A 102 9.09 9.42 6.42
N ARG A 103 8.45 9.31 5.25
CA ARG A 103 8.89 8.45 4.16
C ARG A 103 10.17 8.96 3.48
N TYR A 104 10.27 10.25 3.19
CA TYR A 104 11.31 10.78 2.29
C TYR A 104 12.46 11.51 3.00
N LEU A 105 12.26 12.00 4.23
CA LEU A 105 13.28 12.76 4.95
C LEU A 105 14.57 11.95 5.19
N PRO A 106 14.52 10.65 5.52
CA PRO A 106 15.74 9.87 5.72
C PRO A 106 16.64 9.82 4.48
N TYR A 107 16.05 9.71 3.27
CA TYR A 107 16.79 9.75 2.01
C TYR A 107 17.48 11.10 1.81
N VAL A 108 16.77 12.21 2.07
CA VAL A 108 17.32 13.58 1.97
C VAL A 108 18.46 13.78 2.96
N ALA A 109 18.27 13.38 4.22
CA ALA A 109 19.29 13.50 5.26
C ALA A 109 20.55 12.69 4.91
N ALA A 110 20.39 11.44 4.48
CA ALA A 110 21.52 10.60 4.08
C ALA A 110 22.29 11.18 2.88
N ALA A 111 21.58 11.68 1.87
CA ALA A 111 22.20 12.30 0.69
C ALA A 111 22.98 13.59 1.03
N LEU A 112 22.40 14.48 1.86
CA LEU A 112 23.09 15.69 2.33
C LEU A 112 24.35 15.34 3.11
N GLY A 113 24.27 14.37 4.02
CA GLY A 113 25.43 13.94 4.80
C GLY A 113 26.52 13.30 3.96
N ALA A 114 26.15 12.47 2.98
CA ALA A 114 27.09 11.84 2.06
C ALA A 114 27.91 12.87 1.23
N LEU A 115 27.36 14.08 1.02
CA LEU A 115 28.03 15.18 0.32
C LEU A 115 28.55 16.29 1.25
N GLY A 116 28.52 16.09 2.58
CA GLY A 116 29.04 17.04 3.56
C GLY A 116 28.24 18.34 3.67
N LEU A 117 26.94 18.30 3.37
CA LEU A 117 25.99 19.41 3.50
C LEU A 117 25.24 19.34 4.84
N THR A 118 25.99 19.19 5.93
CA THR A 118 25.47 18.91 7.28
C THR A 118 25.22 20.17 8.10
N ASP A 119 25.60 21.34 7.60
CA ASP A 119 25.44 22.62 8.28
C ASP A 119 24.02 23.20 8.16
N ARG A 120 23.57 23.90 9.20
CA ARG A 120 22.21 24.49 9.28
C ARG A 120 21.83 25.29 8.02
N PRO A 121 22.66 26.21 7.48
CA PRO A 121 22.34 26.92 6.24
C PRO A 121 22.04 26.02 5.05
N MET A 122 22.87 25.00 4.80
CA MET A 122 22.67 24.09 3.68
C MET A 122 21.48 23.15 3.89
N ILE A 123 21.22 22.71 5.12
CA ILE A 123 20.02 21.94 5.47
C ILE A 123 18.76 22.78 5.20
N CYS A 124 18.73 24.04 5.67
CA CYS A 124 17.62 24.94 5.39
C CYS A 124 17.48 25.25 3.90
N ALA A 125 18.59 25.36 3.15
CA ALA A 125 18.54 25.55 1.69
C ALA A 125 17.93 24.34 0.98
N ALA A 126 18.26 23.12 1.41
CA ALA A 126 17.69 21.89 0.87
C ALA A 126 16.18 21.79 1.15
N LEU A 127 15.78 21.97 2.41
CA LEU A 127 14.37 21.95 2.82
C LEU A 127 13.57 23.09 2.17
N GLY A 128 14.16 24.29 2.09
CA GLY A 128 13.60 25.45 1.39
C GLY A 128 13.39 25.18 -0.09
N SER A 129 14.34 24.49 -0.74
CA SER A 129 14.22 24.10 -2.15
C SER A 129 13.09 23.09 -2.33
N ILE A 130 13.04 22.02 -1.52
CA ILE A 130 11.94 21.03 -1.56
C ILE A 130 10.58 21.73 -1.39
N ARG A 131 10.47 22.65 -0.43
CA ARG A 131 9.23 23.37 -0.15
C ARG A 131 8.83 24.29 -1.31
N ALA A 132 9.78 24.94 -1.95
CA ALA A 132 9.53 25.82 -3.09
C ALA A 132 9.13 25.05 -4.37
N GLU A 133 9.67 23.85 -4.59
CA GLU A 133 9.42 23.06 -5.80
C GLU A 133 8.21 22.13 -5.68
N THR A 134 8.05 21.46 -4.54
CA THR A 134 7.06 20.37 -4.40
C THR A 134 6.05 20.60 -3.29
N GLU A 135 6.42 21.34 -2.23
CA GLU A 135 5.71 21.54 -0.93
C GLU A 135 5.25 20.25 -0.23
N GLY A 136 4.70 19.28 -0.94
CA GLY A 136 4.31 17.94 -0.49
C GLY A 136 5.45 17.03 -0.05
N PHE A 137 6.73 17.43 -0.17
CA PHE A 137 7.89 16.65 0.28
C PHE A 137 7.99 15.27 -0.38
N LEU A 138 7.76 15.21 -1.69
CA LEU A 138 7.85 14.00 -2.48
C LEU A 138 8.53 14.30 -3.82
N PRO A 139 9.32 13.36 -4.38
CA PRO A 139 9.84 13.53 -5.72
C PRO A 139 8.69 13.44 -6.72
N ILE A 140 8.53 14.46 -7.56
CA ILE A 140 7.44 14.53 -8.54
C ILE A 140 7.97 14.68 -9.95
N SER A 141 7.23 14.14 -10.91
CA SER A 141 7.35 14.57 -12.30
C SER A 141 6.55 15.85 -12.50
N GLU A 142 7.09 16.76 -13.30
CA GLU A 142 6.35 17.91 -13.80
C GLU A 142 5.03 17.44 -14.47
N PHE A 143 3.95 18.18 -14.22
CA PHE A 143 2.65 17.93 -14.85
C PHE A 143 2.56 18.62 -16.20
N GLN A 144 1.70 18.10 -17.08
CA GLN A 144 1.36 18.82 -18.31
C GLN A 144 0.69 20.16 -17.97
N SER A 145 1.12 21.22 -18.64
CA SER A 145 0.58 22.56 -18.51
C SER A 145 0.63 23.27 -19.85
N GLN A 146 -0.08 24.39 -19.97
CA GLN A 146 0.01 25.27 -21.15
C GLN A 146 1.44 25.79 -21.43
N PHE A 147 2.33 25.75 -20.43
CA PHE A 147 3.70 26.24 -20.55
C PHE A 147 4.67 25.20 -21.10
N ASN A 148 4.32 23.91 -21.00
CA ASN A 148 5.13 22.80 -21.50
C ASN A 148 4.45 22.00 -22.63
N THR A 149 3.13 22.14 -22.80
CA THR A 149 2.34 21.42 -23.78
C THR A 149 1.42 22.39 -24.52
N ALA A 150 1.51 22.43 -25.86
CA ALA A 150 0.60 23.23 -26.68
C ALA A 150 -0.80 22.59 -26.71
N PRO A 151 -1.89 23.38 -26.86
CA PRO A 151 -3.24 22.82 -27.05
C PRO A 151 -3.27 21.85 -28.24
N GLY A 152 -3.72 20.61 -28.01
CA GLY A 152 -3.76 19.54 -29.02
C GLY A 152 -2.39 18.98 -29.44
N GLY A 153 -1.30 19.46 -28.84
CA GLY A 153 0.06 18.99 -29.11
C GLY A 153 0.45 17.76 -28.27
N PRO A 154 1.58 17.11 -28.60
CA PRO A 154 2.09 16.01 -27.80
C PRO A 154 2.49 16.49 -26.39
N PRO A 155 2.32 15.65 -25.35
CA PRO A 155 2.73 15.98 -23.98
C PRO A 155 4.18 16.50 -23.92
N PHE A 156 4.40 17.63 -23.25
CA PHE A 156 5.69 18.30 -23.13
C PHE A 156 6.32 18.74 -24.47
N GLY A 157 5.55 18.77 -25.55
CA GLY A 157 6.05 19.08 -26.90
C GLY A 157 6.68 20.47 -27.04
N LEU A 158 6.36 21.43 -26.16
CA LEU A 158 7.02 22.75 -26.17
C LEU A 158 8.49 22.68 -25.75
N TYR A 159 8.93 21.58 -25.15
CA TYR A 159 10.33 21.34 -24.80
C TYR A 159 11.12 20.67 -25.92
N ASP A 160 10.45 20.09 -26.93
CA ASP A 160 11.12 19.48 -28.07
C ASP A 160 11.92 20.54 -28.84
N GLY A 161 13.13 20.19 -29.27
CA GLY A 161 14.01 21.08 -30.03
C GLY A 161 14.57 22.30 -29.26
N ARG A 162 14.27 22.46 -27.96
CA ARG A 162 14.85 23.56 -27.15
C ARG A 162 16.35 23.33 -26.91
N LYS A 163 17.19 24.09 -27.62
CA LYS A 163 18.65 24.06 -27.48
C LYS A 163 19.15 24.30 -26.05
N SER A 164 18.50 25.17 -25.28
CA SER A 164 18.87 25.45 -23.88
C SER A 164 18.66 24.25 -22.94
N LEU A 165 17.82 23.29 -23.32
CA LEU A 165 17.58 22.05 -22.58
C LEU A 165 18.37 20.87 -23.15
N GLY A 166 19.12 21.07 -24.24
CA GLY A 166 19.78 20.00 -25.00
C GLY A 166 18.81 19.09 -25.75
N ASN A 167 17.51 19.35 -25.74
CA ASN A 167 16.51 18.53 -26.42
C ASN A 167 16.64 18.72 -27.93
N SER A 168 16.80 17.62 -28.66
CA SER A 168 17.14 17.63 -30.09
C SER A 168 16.16 16.84 -30.95
N LYS A 169 15.32 15.98 -30.37
CA LYS A 169 14.39 15.11 -31.08
C LYS A 169 12.94 15.31 -30.59
N PRO A 170 11.92 15.10 -31.44
CA PRO A 170 10.54 14.96 -30.98
C PRO A 170 10.44 13.88 -29.89
N GLY A 171 9.70 14.18 -28.82
CA GLY A 171 9.56 13.32 -27.65
C GLY A 171 10.66 13.47 -26.59
N ASP A 172 11.73 14.22 -26.84
CA ASP A 172 12.73 14.55 -25.81
C ASP A 172 12.10 15.34 -24.65
N GLY A 173 11.13 16.21 -24.93
CA GLY A 173 10.38 16.96 -23.94
C GLY A 173 9.67 16.06 -22.94
N ALA A 174 8.94 15.04 -23.42
CA ALA A 174 8.27 14.07 -22.55
C ALA A 174 9.27 13.18 -21.80
N ARG A 175 10.36 12.78 -22.48
CA ARG A 175 11.40 11.93 -21.91
C ARG A 175 12.16 12.65 -20.79
N PHE A 176 12.56 13.91 -20.99
CA PHE A 176 13.39 14.72 -20.09
C PHE A 176 12.62 15.87 -19.42
N LYS A 177 11.33 15.70 -19.14
CA LYS A 177 10.54 16.61 -18.30
C LYS A 177 11.12 16.73 -16.88
N GLY A 178 10.70 17.76 -16.15
CA GLY A 178 11.12 17.94 -14.75
C GLY A 178 10.83 16.72 -13.88
N ARG A 179 11.80 16.30 -13.06
CA ARG A 179 11.67 15.20 -12.08
C ARG A 179 12.49 15.46 -10.81
N GLY A 180 12.09 14.84 -9.70
CA GLY A 180 12.82 14.85 -8.43
C GLY A 180 12.37 15.93 -7.43
N PHE A 181 13.12 16.06 -6.32
CA PHE A 181 12.92 17.12 -5.31
C PHE A 181 13.34 18.51 -5.82
N VAL A 182 14.39 18.54 -6.65
CA VAL A 182 14.76 19.67 -7.49
C VAL A 182 14.43 19.26 -8.93
N GLN A 183 13.60 20.04 -9.62
CA GLN A 183 13.11 19.66 -10.95
C GLN A 183 14.25 19.62 -11.98
N LEU A 184 14.74 18.42 -12.27
CA LEU A 184 15.75 18.18 -13.30
C LEU A 184 15.06 18.13 -14.67
N THR A 185 15.25 19.16 -15.49
CA THR A 185 14.56 19.31 -16.80
C THR A 185 15.55 19.44 -17.95
N GLY A 186 15.31 18.71 -19.04
CA GLY A 186 16.09 18.78 -20.29
C GLY A 186 17.22 17.76 -20.38
N ARG A 187 17.41 17.17 -21.57
CA ARG A 187 18.46 16.17 -21.88
C ARG A 187 19.83 16.55 -21.30
N PHE A 188 20.24 17.81 -21.48
CA PHE A 188 21.53 18.31 -21.00
C PHE A 188 21.73 18.06 -19.49
N ASN A 189 20.70 18.33 -18.69
CA ASN A 189 20.76 18.14 -17.24
C ASN A 189 20.74 16.66 -16.87
N TYR A 190 19.93 15.84 -17.54
CA TYR A 190 19.93 14.38 -17.32
C TYR A 190 21.29 13.74 -17.62
N GLU A 191 21.94 14.14 -18.71
CA GLU A 191 23.27 13.63 -19.09
C GLU A 191 24.35 14.13 -18.12
N THR A 192 24.30 15.40 -17.73
CA THR A 192 25.28 16.01 -16.80
C THR A 192 25.21 15.36 -15.42
N TYR A 193 24.03 15.33 -14.80
CA TYR A 193 23.87 14.77 -13.46
C TYR A 193 23.94 13.23 -13.46
N GLY A 194 23.54 12.56 -14.54
CA GLY A 194 23.77 11.13 -14.71
C GLY A 194 25.26 10.79 -14.66
N LYS A 195 26.11 11.56 -15.35
CA LYS A 195 27.57 11.41 -15.29
C LYS A 195 28.14 11.66 -13.90
N LEU A 196 27.67 12.70 -13.20
CA LEU A 196 28.12 13.02 -11.83
C LEU A 196 27.76 11.94 -10.81
N LEU A 197 26.60 11.29 -10.99
CA LEU A 197 26.12 10.22 -10.13
C LEU A 197 26.55 8.82 -10.62
N GLU A 198 27.33 8.75 -11.70
CA GLU A 198 27.79 7.50 -12.33
C GLU A 198 26.64 6.54 -12.72
N ILE A 199 25.52 7.08 -13.20
CA ILE A 199 24.35 6.33 -13.66
C ILE A 199 23.86 6.79 -15.04
N ASP A 200 23.27 5.88 -15.82
CA ASP A 200 22.62 6.23 -17.09
C ASP A 200 21.20 6.79 -16.85
N LEU A 201 21.17 8.05 -16.40
CA LEU A 201 19.93 8.78 -16.16
C LEU A 201 19.25 9.20 -17.48
N ALA A 202 19.98 9.35 -18.58
CA ALA A 202 19.40 9.73 -19.87
C ALA A 202 18.68 8.55 -20.53
N GLY A 203 19.24 7.34 -20.43
CA GLY A 203 18.62 6.07 -20.77
C GLY A 203 17.40 5.78 -19.90
N ASN A 204 17.49 6.08 -18.60
CA ASN A 204 16.48 5.74 -17.59
C ASN A 204 15.97 6.98 -16.83
N ALA A 205 15.38 7.94 -17.55
CA ALA A 205 14.97 9.24 -16.97
C ALA A 205 14.03 9.14 -15.76
N ASP A 206 13.22 8.08 -15.67
CA ASP A 206 12.33 7.88 -14.53
C ASP A 206 13.06 7.57 -13.21
N LEU A 207 14.33 7.14 -13.26
CA LEU A 207 15.17 6.99 -12.06
C LEU A 207 15.33 8.30 -11.29
N ALA A 208 15.17 9.47 -11.93
CA ALA A 208 15.23 10.77 -11.25
C ALA A 208 14.16 10.96 -10.17
N ASN A 209 13.10 10.13 -10.15
CA ASN A 209 12.08 10.11 -9.10
C ASN A 209 12.28 8.99 -8.05
N ALA A 210 13.24 8.09 -8.25
CA ALA A 210 13.59 7.10 -7.22
C ALA A 210 14.10 7.86 -5.98
N PRO A 211 13.68 7.52 -4.74
CA PRO A 211 13.94 8.36 -3.57
C PRO A 211 15.42 8.66 -3.32
N GLU A 212 16.28 7.63 -3.43
CA GLU A 212 17.73 7.76 -3.29
C GLU A 212 18.33 8.68 -4.36
N VAL A 213 17.92 8.50 -5.62
CA VAL A 213 18.41 9.29 -6.76
C VAL A 213 17.94 10.73 -6.65
N ALA A 214 16.65 10.95 -6.37
CA ALA A 214 16.08 12.28 -6.22
C ALA A 214 16.73 13.08 -5.09
N ALA A 215 17.00 12.43 -3.95
CA ALA A 215 17.70 13.03 -2.83
C ALA A 215 19.16 13.37 -3.18
N LEU A 216 19.86 12.47 -3.87
CA LEU A 216 21.22 12.74 -4.36
C LEU A 216 21.25 13.83 -5.43
N LEU A 217 20.28 13.90 -6.33
CA LEU A 217 20.19 14.98 -7.32
C LEU A 217 20.07 16.34 -6.62
N LEU A 218 19.21 16.45 -5.59
CA LEU A 218 19.10 17.65 -4.75
C LEU A 218 20.44 18.00 -4.07
N ALA A 219 21.05 17.02 -3.40
CA ALA A 219 22.28 17.24 -2.66
C ALA A 219 23.46 17.60 -3.59
N THR A 220 23.62 16.90 -4.72
CA THR A 220 24.66 17.18 -5.74
C THR A 220 24.49 18.56 -6.35
N PHE A 221 23.25 18.93 -6.69
CA PHE A 221 22.93 20.25 -7.21
C PHE A 221 23.35 21.35 -6.22
N LEU A 222 23.04 21.17 -4.93
CA LEU A 222 23.43 22.13 -3.89
C LEU A 222 24.94 22.13 -3.62
N ALA A 223 25.58 20.96 -3.67
CA ALA A 223 27.02 20.82 -3.45
C ALA A 223 27.85 21.56 -4.51
N ASP A 224 27.40 21.54 -5.77
CA ASP A 224 28.01 22.28 -6.88
C ASP A 224 28.03 23.82 -6.64
N ARG A 225 27.08 24.32 -5.84
CA ARG A 225 26.88 25.75 -5.58
C ARG A 225 27.09 26.13 -4.11
N LYS A 226 27.64 25.24 -3.29
CA LYS A 226 27.63 25.35 -1.82
C LYS A 226 28.31 26.61 -1.29
N ASP A 227 29.41 27.04 -1.90
CA ASP A 227 30.16 28.20 -1.41
C ASP A 227 29.40 29.50 -1.70
N ALA A 228 28.92 29.68 -2.93
CA ALA A 228 28.06 30.80 -3.32
C ALA A 228 26.72 30.81 -2.55
N MET A 229 26.15 29.62 -2.28
CA MET A 229 24.93 29.48 -1.47
C MET A 229 25.16 29.95 -0.04
N ARG A 230 26.25 29.51 0.60
CA ARG A 230 26.61 29.93 1.97
C ARG A 230 26.86 31.42 2.05
N GLU A 231 27.57 32.00 1.08
CA GLU A 231 27.82 33.44 1.01
C GLU A 231 26.52 34.25 0.88
N ALA A 232 25.63 33.83 -0.03
CA ALA A 232 24.32 34.46 -0.20
C ALA A 232 23.46 34.36 1.07
N LEU A 233 23.45 33.21 1.74
CA LEU A 233 22.67 33.01 2.97
C LEU A 233 23.25 33.77 4.15
N ALA A 234 24.57 33.86 4.27
CA ALA A 234 25.24 34.61 5.34
C ALA A 234 24.94 36.12 5.29
N SER A 235 24.65 36.65 4.11
CA SER A 235 24.24 38.05 3.90
C SER A 235 22.72 38.28 3.95
N GLY A 236 21.92 37.25 4.27
CA GLY A 236 20.45 37.31 4.22
C GLY A 236 19.87 37.38 2.79
N GLY A 237 20.70 37.10 1.78
CA GLY A 237 20.38 37.17 0.35
C GLY A 237 19.55 35.99 -0.17
N TYR A 238 18.35 35.77 0.37
CA TYR A 238 17.49 34.65 -0.03
C TYR A 238 17.14 34.64 -1.53
N ALA A 239 16.99 35.80 -2.15
CA ALA A 239 16.72 35.90 -3.59
C ALA A 239 17.92 35.44 -4.42
N ALA A 240 19.15 35.79 -4.01
CA ALA A 240 20.38 35.32 -4.64
C ALA A 240 20.54 33.80 -4.47
N ALA A 241 20.34 33.31 -3.25
CA ALA A 241 20.33 31.88 -2.93
C ALA A 241 19.29 31.12 -3.79
N ARG A 242 18.06 31.64 -3.94
CA ARG A 242 17.03 30.98 -4.74
C ARG A 242 17.33 30.99 -6.25
N LYS A 243 17.95 32.07 -6.74
CA LYS A 243 18.41 32.16 -8.14
C LYS A 243 19.49 31.11 -8.44
N LEU A 244 20.32 30.76 -7.45
CA LEU A 244 21.24 29.63 -7.53
C LEU A 244 20.55 28.27 -7.56
N VAL A 245 19.22 28.15 -7.43
CA VAL A 245 18.52 26.86 -7.58
C VAL A 245 17.71 26.82 -8.86
N ASN A 246 16.80 27.78 -9.06
CA ASN A 246 15.85 27.75 -10.17
C ASN A 246 16.17 28.76 -11.29
N GLY A 247 17.33 29.42 -11.26
CA GLY A 247 17.68 30.47 -12.23
C GLY A 247 16.85 31.76 -12.10
N GLY A 248 15.90 31.82 -11.17
CA GLY A 248 15.02 32.96 -10.89
C GLY A 248 14.51 32.96 -9.43
N SER A 249 13.44 33.71 -9.16
CA SER A 249 12.86 33.90 -7.81
C SER A 249 11.55 33.13 -7.57
N HIS A 250 11.19 32.18 -8.44
CA HIS A 250 9.96 31.42 -8.27
C HIS A 250 10.00 30.58 -6.98
N GLY A 251 8.95 30.67 -6.16
CA GLY A 251 8.87 30.01 -4.85
C GLY A 251 9.73 30.67 -3.75
N LEU A 252 10.23 31.90 -3.95
CA LEU A 252 11.09 32.58 -2.98
C LEU A 252 10.43 32.73 -1.60
N ASP A 253 9.14 33.03 -1.52
CA ASP A 253 8.45 33.15 -0.22
C ASP A 253 8.48 31.83 0.55
N ARG A 254 8.21 30.71 -0.12
CA ARG A 254 8.28 29.37 0.48
C ARG A 254 9.70 29.01 0.92
N PHE A 255 10.70 29.36 0.10
CA PHE A 255 12.10 29.16 0.42
C PHE A 255 12.51 29.96 1.66
N ARG A 256 12.24 31.27 1.69
CA ARG A 256 12.52 32.16 2.82
C ARG A 256 11.79 31.74 4.09
N ASP A 257 10.54 31.31 3.97
CA ASP A 257 9.72 30.90 5.12
C ASP A 257 10.32 29.72 5.88
N VAL A 258 11.06 28.82 5.22
CA VAL A 258 11.76 27.73 5.91
C VAL A 258 12.81 28.27 6.87
N PHE A 259 13.60 29.27 6.46
CA PHE A 259 14.60 29.90 7.34
C PHE A 259 13.93 30.59 8.53
N ARG A 260 12.86 31.34 8.29
CA ARG A 260 12.08 31.99 9.36
C ARG A 260 11.51 30.99 10.36
N LEU A 261 10.93 29.88 9.88
CA LEU A 261 10.40 28.84 10.76
C LEU A 261 11.52 28.09 11.49
N ALA A 262 12.67 27.90 10.83
CA ALA A 262 13.84 27.25 11.41
C ALA A 262 14.44 28.04 12.57
N ASP A 263 14.24 29.35 12.67
CA ASP A 263 14.68 30.12 13.85
C ASP A 263 13.92 29.73 15.13
N GLY A 264 12.66 29.28 15.00
CA GLY A 264 11.87 28.77 16.13
C GLY A 264 12.08 27.28 16.43
N VAL A 265 12.63 26.50 15.49
CA VAL A 265 12.84 25.05 15.63
C VAL A 265 14.30 24.73 15.97
N TRP A 266 15.22 25.41 15.32
CA TRP A 266 16.66 25.30 15.46
C TRP A 266 17.24 26.70 15.64
N PRO A 267 17.10 27.35 16.81
CA PRO A 267 17.63 28.68 17.02
C PRO A 267 19.14 28.69 16.74
N ALA A 268 19.61 29.67 15.98
CA ALA A 268 21.05 29.89 15.83
C ALA A 268 21.60 30.24 17.21
N GLU A 269 22.40 29.35 17.82
CA GLU A 269 23.23 29.78 18.94
C GLU A 269 24.08 30.95 18.45
N ALA A 270 24.06 32.06 19.19
CA ALA A 270 24.92 33.20 18.93
C ALA A 270 26.37 32.70 18.88
N VAL A 271 27.00 32.89 17.72
CA VAL A 271 28.41 32.54 17.47
C VAL A 271 29.26 33.26 18.52
N ALA A 272 29.67 32.56 19.57
CA ALA A 272 30.78 33.01 20.39
C ALA A 272 32.09 32.74 19.62
N PRO A 273 32.98 33.73 19.47
CA PRO A 273 34.17 33.59 18.65
C PRO A 273 35.11 32.55 19.26
N ARG A 274 35.53 31.57 18.45
CA ARG A 274 36.64 30.67 18.77
C ARG A 274 37.93 31.50 18.85
N VAL A 275 38.37 31.82 20.06
CA VAL A 275 39.72 32.35 20.31
C VAL A 275 40.63 31.23 20.80
N GLY A 276 41.68 30.97 20.01
CA GLY A 276 43.05 30.72 20.47
C GLY A 276 43.29 29.56 21.44
N ALA A 277 43.91 28.51 20.92
CA ALA A 277 44.62 27.51 21.71
C ALA A 277 45.69 28.17 22.62
N THR A 278 45.60 27.93 23.93
CA THR A 278 46.78 27.93 24.82
C THR A 278 46.66 26.81 25.85
N LYS A 279 47.75 26.06 25.99
CA LYS A 279 47.94 24.98 26.97
C LYS A 279 48.04 25.57 28.38
N GLY A 280 47.41 24.91 29.35
CA GLY A 280 47.66 25.15 30.78
C GLY A 280 47.10 24.02 31.63
N LYS A 281 47.98 23.24 32.28
CA LYS A 281 47.64 22.22 33.27
C LYS A 281 47.12 22.88 34.55
N GLY A 282 46.04 22.34 35.12
CA GLY A 282 45.60 22.67 36.48
C GLY A 282 44.52 21.72 36.97
N LYS A 283 44.86 20.83 37.91
CA LYS A 283 43.91 20.03 38.67
C LYS A 283 43.14 20.95 39.64
N ALA A 284 41.82 21.01 39.54
CA ALA A 284 40.97 21.51 40.62
C ALA A 284 39.68 20.68 40.65
N ALA A 285 39.43 20.05 41.80
CA ALA A 285 38.24 19.25 42.07
C ALA A 285 37.01 20.16 42.20
N ALA A 286 36.02 19.98 41.32
CA ALA A 286 34.74 20.66 41.40
C ALA A 286 33.69 19.75 42.06
N LYS A 287 33.13 20.22 43.17
CA LYS A 287 32.01 19.62 43.90
C LYS A 287 30.80 19.46 42.97
N LYS A 288 30.26 18.24 42.88
CA LYS A 288 28.96 17.95 42.24
C LYS A 288 27.83 18.65 43.02
N ALA A 289 27.37 19.79 42.52
CA ALA A 289 26.03 20.26 42.81
C ALA A 289 25.06 19.45 41.94
N THR A 290 24.25 18.61 42.58
CA THR A 290 23.15 17.88 41.92
C THR A 290 22.06 18.88 41.54
N ALA A 291 22.08 19.34 40.29
CA ALA A 291 20.91 19.97 39.68
C ALA A 291 19.79 18.92 39.60
N LYS A 292 18.62 19.21 40.21
CA LYS A 292 17.40 18.44 39.96
C LYS A 292 17.09 18.52 38.46
N ALA A 293 16.99 17.36 37.81
CA ALA A 293 16.53 17.28 36.43
C ALA A 293 15.12 17.90 36.33
N ALA A 294 14.91 18.78 35.35
CA ALA A 294 13.59 19.30 35.01
C ALA A 294 12.64 18.15 34.61
N PRO A 295 11.31 18.26 34.85
CA PRO A 295 10.36 17.26 34.41
C PRO A 295 10.38 17.14 32.88
N VAL A 296 10.37 15.92 32.35
CA VAL A 296 10.20 15.65 30.92
C VAL A 296 8.74 15.91 30.57
N GLU A 297 8.48 16.89 29.70
CA GLU A 297 7.16 17.18 29.12
C GLU A 297 6.80 16.06 28.13
N ARG A 298 5.63 15.43 28.30
CA ARG A 298 5.20 14.24 27.55
C ARG A 298 3.96 14.56 26.72
N GLN A 299 3.91 14.04 25.48
CA GLN A 299 2.70 14.12 24.65
C GLN A 299 1.78 12.93 24.92
N LEU A 300 0.54 13.22 25.34
CA LEU A 300 -0.50 12.22 25.64
C LEU A 300 -1.61 12.35 24.59
N THR A 301 -1.66 11.42 23.65
CA THR A 301 -2.39 11.57 22.38
C THR A 301 -3.40 10.46 22.11
N VAL A 302 -3.70 9.61 23.10
CA VAL A 302 -4.73 8.57 22.95
C VAL A 302 -6.10 9.21 22.81
N ARG A 303 -6.94 8.62 21.97
CA ARG A 303 -8.33 9.04 21.77
C ARG A 303 -9.28 7.92 22.14
N LYS A 304 -10.48 8.31 22.56
CA LYS A 304 -11.60 7.41 22.83
C LYS A 304 -12.06 6.71 21.54
N ASP A 305 -12.28 5.40 21.60
CA ASP A 305 -12.75 4.63 20.44
C ASP A 305 -14.20 5.03 20.07
N PRO A 306 -14.50 5.31 18.78
CA PRO A 306 -15.88 5.57 18.36
C PRO A 306 -16.74 4.32 18.54
N THR A 307 -18.04 4.49 18.76
CA THR A 307 -18.97 3.36 18.87
C THR A 307 -19.00 2.57 17.56
N ASP A 308 -18.71 1.27 17.62
CA ASP A 308 -18.82 0.33 16.49
C ASP A 308 -19.68 -0.85 16.94
N LEU A 309 -20.75 -1.13 16.19
CA LEU A 309 -21.69 -2.21 16.50
C LEU A 309 -21.08 -3.60 16.30
N ASN A 310 -19.93 -3.70 15.63
CA ASN A 310 -19.21 -4.95 15.43
C ASN A 310 -18.24 -5.30 16.58
N ASP A 311 -18.06 -4.40 17.55
CA ASP A 311 -17.27 -4.71 18.74
C ASP A 311 -17.92 -5.85 19.52
N ARG A 312 -17.15 -6.93 19.75
CA ARG A 312 -17.62 -8.03 20.58
C ARG A 312 -17.54 -7.62 22.05
N HIS A 313 -18.68 -7.61 22.74
CA HIS A 313 -18.72 -7.33 24.16
C HIS A 313 -18.20 -8.51 24.98
N TYR A 314 -17.43 -8.21 26.03
CA TYR A 314 -16.99 -9.21 26.99
C TYR A 314 -18.17 -9.60 27.87
N GLN A 315 -18.40 -10.90 28.00
CA GLN A 315 -19.38 -11.48 28.93
C GLN A 315 -18.61 -12.40 29.87
N PRO A 316 -18.34 -11.99 31.13
CA PRO A 316 -17.55 -12.80 32.04
C PRO A 316 -18.31 -14.09 32.41
N PRO A 317 -17.59 -15.21 32.59
CA PRO A 317 -18.19 -16.40 33.18
C PRO A 317 -18.61 -16.11 34.64
N PRO A 318 -19.68 -16.73 35.15
CA PRO A 318 -20.14 -16.52 36.52
C PRO A 318 -19.16 -17.20 37.51
N LEU A 319 -18.11 -16.49 37.89
CA LEU A 319 -17.09 -16.91 38.84
C LEU A 319 -17.02 -15.94 40.02
N GLY A 320 -16.68 -16.45 41.21
CA GLY A 320 -16.39 -15.62 42.37
C GLY A 320 -15.09 -14.85 42.18
N LEU A 321 -15.12 -13.54 42.47
CA LEU A 321 -13.94 -12.68 42.47
C LEU A 321 -13.19 -12.81 43.79
N ALA A 322 -11.87 -12.72 43.75
CA ALA A 322 -11.05 -12.55 44.95
C ALA A 322 -11.23 -11.15 45.54
N ASP A 323 -10.95 -10.97 46.84
CA ASP A 323 -10.99 -9.65 47.49
C ASP A 323 -9.90 -8.69 46.93
N ALA A 324 -8.79 -9.27 46.46
CA ALA A 324 -7.73 -8.60 45.72
C ALA A 324 -7.04 -9.61 44.79
N PHE A 325 -6.57 -9.13 43.64
CA PHE A 325 -5.85 -9.92 42.65
C PHE A 325 -4.70 -9.11 42.03
N PRO A 326 -3.50 -9.70 41.82
CA PRO A 326 -3.03 -10.96 42.41
C PRO A 326 -3.05 -10.94 43.95
N SER A 327 -2.77 -12.05 44.63
CA SER A 327 -2.72 -12.05 46.10
C SER A 327 -1.56 -11.20 46.63
N ASP A 328 -1.54 -10.84 47.91
CA ASP A 328 -0.42 -10.08 48.50
C ASP A 328 0.93 -10.80 48.34
N ALA A 329 0.93 -12.13 48.46
CA ALA A 329 2.12 -12.96 48.23
C ALA A 329 2.59 -12.86 46.77
N ASP A 330 1.65 -12.95 45.82
CA ASP A 330 1.95 -12.79 44.40
C ASP A 330 2.45 -11.38 44.07
N ILE A 331 1.92 -10.33 44.71
CA ILE A 331 2.40 -8.95 44.55
C ILE A 331 3.85 -8.84 45.04
N GLN A 332 4.15 -9.41 46.20
CA GLN A 332 5.50 -9.40 46.79
C GLN A 332 6.52 -10.11 45.89
N GLU A 333 6.10 -11.14 45.16
CA GLU A 333 6.94 -11.91 44.25
C GLU A 333 7.02 -11.28 42.85
N PHE A 334 5.87 -11.04 42.21
CA PHE A 334 5.78 -10.72 40.79
C PHE A 334 6.15 -9.29 40.46
N LEU A 335 5.76 -8.27 41.25
CA LEU A 335 6.09 -6.88 40.93
C LEU A 335 7.61 -6.65 40.84
N PRO A 336 8.42 -7.00 41.86
CA PRO A 336 9.86 -6.81 41.77
C PRO A 336 10.49 -7.70 40.68
N ALA A 337 10.03 -8.95 40.51
CA ALA A 337 10.54 -9.84 39.46
C ALA A 337 10.27 -9.30 38.06
N TYR A 338 9.07 -8.77 37.81
CA TYR A 338 8.66 -8.18 36.53
C TYR A 338 9.43 -6.89 36.24
N THR A 339 9.60 -6.01 37.23
CA THR A 339 10.42 -4.80 37.08
C THR A 339 11.89 -5.17 36.77
N GLN A 340 12.43 -6.23 37.40
CA GLN A 340 13.79 -6.72 37.13
C GLN A 340 13.92 -7.41 35.76
N ALA A 341 12.85 -8.00 35.25
CA ALA A 341 12.82 -8.62 33.93
C ALA A 341 13.03 -7.63 32.76
N GLY A 342 12.91 -6.32 33.03
CA GLY A 342 13.18 -5.25 32.06
C GLY A 342 11.98 -4.88 31.20
N LEU A 343 10.75 -5.19 31.65
CA LEU A 343 9.52 -5.03 30.88
C LEU A 343 8.70 -3.76 31.23
N ILE A 344 9.20 -2.93 32.16
CA ILE A 344 8.64 -1.61 32.46
C ILE A 344 9.26 -0.59 31.51
N LEU A 345 8.47 -0.14 30.54
CA LEU A 345 8.91 0.71 29.44
C LEU A 345 8.85 2.21 29.80
N ASP A 346 9.54 3.05 29.02
CA ASP A 346 9.47 4.51 29.09
C ASP A 346 9.24 5.10 27.70
N GLN A 347 8.07 5.70 27.49
CA GLN A 347 7.69 6.30 26.20
C GLN A 347 8.44 7.60 25.87
N GLY A 348 9.09 8.24 26.86
CA GLY A 348 9.71 9.54 26.66
C GLY A 348 8.71 10.64 26.29
N SER A 349 9.07 11.49 25.34
CA SER A 349 8.30 12.69 24.95
C SER A 349 7.39 12.49 23.72
N GLU A 350 7.45 11.34 23.04
CA GLU A 350 6.67 11.07 21.83
C GLU A 350 5.24 10.60 22.19
N GLY A 351 4.25 11.04 21.40
CA GLY A 351 2.83 10.69 21.56
C GLY A 351 2.48 9.28 21.09
N ALA A 352 3.17 8.26 21.62
CA ALA A 352 3.06 6.85 21.23
C ALA A 352 2.42 5.94 22.31
N CYS A 353 1.68 6.53 23.24
CA CYS A 353 1.12 5.86 24.42
C CYS A 353 0.24 4.64 24.11
N THR A 354 -0.48 4.58 22.98
CA THR A 354 -1.22 3.38 22.58
C THR A 354 -0.31 2.18 22.32
N GLY A 355 0.82 2.37 21.63
CA GLY A 355 1.77 1.31 21.35
C GLY A 355 2.48 0.82 22.62
N PHE A 356 2.85 1.74 23.52
CA PHE A 356 3.46 1.41 24.80
C PHE A 356 2.47 0.76 25.78
N GLY A 357 1.25 1.29 25.89
CA GLY A 357 0.20 0.74 26.74
C GLY A 357 -0.19 -0.68 26.33
N LEU A 358 -0.30 -0.93 25.02
CA LEU A 358 -0.54 -2.29 24.53
C LEU A 358 0.69 -3.19 24.73
N ALA A 359 1.91 -2.69 24.52
CA ALA A 359 3.12 -3.45 24.82
C ALA A 359 3.20 -3.87 26.30
N CYS A 360 2.73 -3.04 27.24
CA CYS A 360 2.62 -3.42 28.66
C CYS A 360 1.76 -4.67 28.85
N VAL A 361 0.58 -4.74 28.21
CA VAL A 361 -0.32 -5.89 28.28
C VAL A 361 0.31 -7.13 27.66
N VAL A 362 0.83 -7.00 26.43
CA VAL A 362 1.44 -8.13 25.71
C VAL A 362 2.63 -8.69 26.48
N ASN A 363 3.51 -7.84 27.00
CA ASN A 363 4.67 -8.26 27.77
C ASN A 363 4.28 -8.96 29.07
N TYR A 364 3.30 -8.42 29.81
CA TYR A 364 2.81 -9.04 31.04
C TYR A 364 2.27 -10.44 30.78
N LEU A 365 1.39 -10.59 29.79
CA LEU A 365 0.81 -11.88 29.42
C LEU A 365 1.86 -12.88 28.95
N ARG A 366 2.86 -12.43 28.16
CA ARG A 366 3.98 -13.26 27.71
C ARG A 366 4.86 -13.72 28.86
N TRP A 367 5.20 -12.82 29.78
CA TRP A 367 6.04 -13.10 30.94
C TRP A 367 5.35 -14.08 31.90
N TYR A 368 4.07 -13.84 32.18
CA TYR A 368 3.26 -14.71 33.02
C TYR A 368 3.14 -16.12 32.41
N LYS A 369 2.81 -16.22 31.12
CA LYS A 369 2.75 -17.50 30.39
C LYS A 369 4.09 -18.26 30.38
N ALA A 370 5.21 -17.54 30.41
CA ALA A 370 6.55 -18.12 30.43
C ALA A 370 7.02 -18.54 31.83
N GLY A 371 6.18 -18.41 32.87
CA GLY A 371 6.53 -18.77 34.24
C GLY A 371 7.44 -17.76 34.93
N GLY A 372 7.38 -16.49 34.53
CA GLY A 372 8.05 -15.39 35.21
C GLY A 372 9.59 -15.38 35.10
N PRO A 373 10.18 -15.44 33.90
CA PRO A 373 11.63 -15.46 33.74
C PRO A 373 12.30 -14.18 34.26
N ALA A 374 13.52 -14.31 34.79
CA ALA A 374 14.30 -13.19 35.35
C ALA A 374 14.69 -12.12 34.32
N LYS A 375 14.68 -12.44 33.02
CA LYS A 375 14.85 -11.52 31.90
C LYS A 375 14.01 -11.97 30.72
N MET A 376 13.40 -11.02 30.02
CA MET A 376 12.62 -11.30 28.83
C MET A 376 12.70 -10.13 27.85
N ALA A 377 12.81 -10.42 26.56
CA ALA A 377 12.73 -9.39 25.53
C ALA A 377 11.30 -8.84 25.43
N SER A 378 11.19 -7.50 25.45
CA SER A 378 9.93 -6.79 25.18
C SER A 378 9.47 -7.01 23.74
N VAL A 379 8.16 -6.94 23.51
CA VAL A 379 7.61 -6.69 22.17
C VAL A 379 7.89 -5.25 21.74
N SER A 380 7.89 -4.99 20.42
CA SER A 380 8.15 -3.66 19.86
C SER A 380 6.95 -2.70 20.05
N PRO A 381 7.08 -1.64 20.87
CA PRO A 381 6.05 -0.60 20.97
C PRO A 381 5.95 0.22 19.67
N ARG A 382 7.06 0.31 18.93
CA ARG A 382 7.12 1.01 17.63
C ARG A 382 6.21 0.34 16.61
N MET A 383 6.27 -1.00 16.51
CA MET A 383 5.37 -1.75 15.63
C MET A 383 3.91 -1.53 16.04
N LEU A 384 3.56 -1.72 17.32
CA LEU A 384 2.18 -1.55 17.79
C LEU A 384 1.65 -0.13 17.50
N TYR A 385 2.46 0.90 17.73
CA TYR A 385 2.07 2.29 17.45
C TYR A 385 1.89 2.57 15.95
N ASN A 386 2.81 2.12 15.10
CA ASN A 386 2.71 2.30 13.65
C ASN A 386 1.47 1.61 13.08
N PHE A 387 1.18 0.40 13.55
CA PHE A 387 -0.02 -0.33 13.14
C PHE A 387 -1.30 0.24 13.73
N ALA A 388 -1.27 0.83 14.94
CA ALA A 388 -2.41 1.55 15.49
C ALA A 388 -2.89 2.66 14.57
N ARG A 389 -1.97 3.53 14.14
CA ARG A 389 -2.24 4.63 13.19
C ARG A 389 -2.77 4.14 11.84
N ARG A 390 -2.40 2.93 11.42
CA ARG A 390 -2.86 2.33 10.17
C ARG A 390 -4.32 1.89 10.25
N TYR A 391 -4.71 1.29 11.37
CA TYR A 391 -6.02 0.66 11.54
C TYR A 391 -7.06 1.57 12.21
N ASP A 392 -6.66 2.79 12.58
CA ASP A 392 -7.57 3.82 13.03
C ASP A 392 -8.55 4.22 11.91
N GLU A 393 -9.84 4.19 12.24
CA GLU A 393 -10.99 4.36 11.33
C GLU A 393 -11.22 5.80 10.87
N TYR A 394 -10.22 6.68 10.99
CA TYR A 394 -10.36 8.08 10.61
C TYR A 394 -9.87 8.32 9.18
N ASP A 395 -10.79 8.77 8.33
CA ASP A 395 -10.51 9.30 6.99
C ASP A 395 -9.63 10.55 7.09
N GLY A 396 -8.30 10.37 7.11
CA GLY A 396 -7.35 11.47 6.91
C GLY A 396 -5.97 11.26 7.54
N GLU A 397 -4.91 11.58 6.81
CA GLU A 397 -3.49 11.41 7.23
C GLU A 397 -2.95 12.57 8.09
N ASN A 398 -3.83 13.44 8.62
CA ASN A 398 -3.48 14.73 9.24
C ASN A 398 -3.81 14.82 10.75
N TYR A 399 -3.85 13.72 11.50
CA TYR A 399 -4.13 13.75 12.94
C TYR A 399 -2.93 13.34 13.81
N SER A 400 -2.81 13.96 14.98
CA SER A 400 -1.89 13.56 16.06
C SER A 400 -2.65 12.71 17.10
N GLY A 401 -2.31 11.43 17.21
CA GLY A 401 -2.90 10.46 18.13
C GLY A 401 -3.20 9.11 17.50
N SER A 402 -3.63 8.13 18.31
CA SER A 402 -4.20 6.86 17.81
C SER A 402 -5.18 6.25 18.81
N SER A 403 -5.98 5.27 18.40
CA SER A 403 -7.01 4.63 19.23
C SER A 403 -6.58 3.26 19.81
N CYS A 404 -7.26 2.80 20.86
CA CYS A 404 -7.00 1.48 21.43
C CYS A 404 -7.43 0.37 20.47
N ARG A 405 -8.59 0.54 19.81
CA ARG A 405 -9.08 -0.36 18.77
C ARG A 405 -8.09 -0.49 17.62
N GLY A 406 -7.53 0.62 17.13
CA GLY A 406 -6.55 0.61 16.05
C GLY A 406 -5.34 -0.25 16.40
N ALA A 407 -4.79 -0.09 17.61
CA ALA A 407 -3.67 -0.88 18.09
C ALA A 407 -3.99 -2.38 18.15
N LEU A 408 -5.19 -2.75 18.63
CA LEU A 408 -5.66 -4.12 18.69
C LEU A 408 -5.88 -4.73 17.30
N LYS A 409 -6.49 -4.00 16.37
CA LYS A 409 -6.64 -4.42 14.97
C LYS A 409 -5.28 -4.64 14.32
N GLY A 410 -4.30 -3.80 14.61
CA GLY A 410 -2.91 -4.00 14.22
C GLY A 410 -2.34 -5.33 14.71
N TRP A 411 -2.43 -5.59 16.01
CA TRP A 411 -1.94 -6.82 16.61
C TRP A 411 -2.70 -8.07 16.12
N PHE A 412 -4.01 -7.97 15.91
CA PHE A 412 -4.86 -9.06 15.40
C PHE A 412 -4.50 -9.52 13.98
N ASN A 413 -4.19 -8.57 13.09
CA ASN A 413 -3.93 -8.86 11.68
C ASN A 413 -2.46 -9.21 11.38
N HIS A 414 -1.52 -8.84 12.28
CA HIS A 414 -0.08 -8.95 12.00
C HIS A 414 0.73 -9.67 13.08
N GLY A 415 0.18 -9.86 14.28
CA GLY A 415 1.00 -10.18 15.44
C GLY A 415 1.89 -9.00 15.85
N VAL A 416 2.90 -9.25 16.68
CA VAL A 416 3.87 -8.23 17.10
C VAL A 416 5.28 -8.81 17.22
N CYS A 417 6.26 -8.13 16.64
CA CYS A 417 7.67 -8.55 16.72
C CYS A 417 8.31 -8.16 18.05
N LEU A 418 9.52 -8.68 18.33
CA LEU A 418 10.28 -8.25 19.51
C LEU A 418 10.89 -6.86 19.28
N ASP A 419 11.22 -6.15 20.36
CA ASP A 419 11.86 -4.84 20.27
C ASP A 419 13.20 -4.91 19.50
N ASP A 420 13.92 -6.04 19.59
CA ASP A 420 15.13 -6.25 18.78
C ASP A 420 14.86 -6.29 17.28
N ASP A 421 13.66 -6.71 16.84
CA ASP A 421 13.29 -6.71 15.42
C ASP A 421 12.89 -5.31 14.93
N TRP A 422 12.31 -4.48 15.81
CA TRP A 422 11.99 -3.09 15.49
C TRP A 422 12.15 -2.19 16.72
N PRO A 423 13.39 -1.74 17.00
CA PRO A 423 13.67 -0.94 18.18
C PRO A 423 12.96 0.40 18.12
N TYR A 424 12.52 0.93 19.27
CA TYR A 424 11.82 2.21 19.31
C TYR A 424 12.64 3.39 18.74
N SER A 425 13.96 3.34 18.87
CA SER A 425 14.90 4.34 18.36
C SER A 425 15.10 4.28 16.85
N GLN A 426 14.71 3.19 16.18
CA GLN A 426 14.92 3.00 14.76
C GLN A 426 13.64 3.26 13.98
N PRO A 427 13.67 4.09 12.93
CA PRO A 427 12.50 4.32 12.10
C PRO A 427 12.11 3.06 11.33
N GLN A 428 13.10 2.28 10.87
CA GLN A 428 12.88 1.09 10.06
C GLN A 428 13.09 -0.21 10.85
N PRO A 429 12.27 -1.24 10.61
CA PRO A 429 12.47 -2.56 11.20
C PRO A 429 13.67 -3.28 10.59
N ARG A 430 14.13 -4.30 11.30
CA ARG A 430 15.07 -5.29 10.78
C ARG A 430 14.35 -6.26 9.84
N TYR A 431 15.09 -6.77 8.87
CA TYR A 431 14.54 -7.71 7.91
C TYR A 431 14.03 -8.98 8.62
N GLY A 432 12.81 -9.40 8.29
CA GLY A 432 12.16 -10.56 8.90
C GLY A 432 11.24 -10.23 10.08
N TYR A 433 11.13 -8.95 10.50
CA TYR A 433 10.25 -8.54 11.60
C TYR A 433 8.80 -9.03 11.43
N ALA A 434 8.25 -8.94 10.21
CA ALA A 434 6.87 -9.34 9.93
C ALA A 434 6.65 -10.84 10.11
N ARG A 435 7.65 -11.67 9.72
CA ARG A 435 7.62 -13.12 9.97
C ARG A 435 7.70 -13.39 11.47
N ASN A 436 8.62 -12.72 12.17
CA ASN A 436 8.80 -12.89 13.62
C ASN A 436 7.57 -12.41 14.42
N ALA A 437 6.85 -11.42 13.91
CA ALA A 437 5.63 -10.92 14.53
C ALA A 437 4.53 -11.99 14.65
N THR A 438 4.47 -12.92 13.69
CA THR A 438 3.52 -14.04 13.71
C THR A 438 3.75 -15.02 14.87
N ASN A 439 4.88 -14.93 15.60
CA ASN A 439 5.11 -15.73 16.79
C ASN A 439 4.41 -15.17 18.05
N HIS A 440 3.90 -13.94 18.00
CA HIS A 440 3.20 -13.29 19.11
C HIS A 440 1.87 -12.71 18.65
N THR A 441 0.87 -13.57 18.52
CA THR A 441 -0.42 -13.22 17.92
C THR A 441 -1.47 -12.91 18.97
N LEU A 442 -2.46 -12.13 18.56
CA LEU A 442 -3.71 -11.93 19.30
C LEU A 442 -4.72 -12.99 18.84
N GLY A 443 -5.29 -13.73 19.78
CA GLY A 443 -6.31 -14.74 19.53
C GLY A 443 -7.68 -14.10 19.42
N VAL A 444 -8.12 -13.44 20.49
CA VAL A 444 -9.41 -12.74 20.58
C VAL A 444 -9.28 -11.47 21.40
N TYR A 445 -10.14 -10.50 21.13
CA TYR A 445 -10.27 -9.28 21.91
C TYR A 445 -11.76 -8.93 22.07
N TYR A 446 -12.13 -8.43 23.25
CA TYR A 446 -13.50 -8.05 23.59
C TYR A 446 -13.53 -6.70 24.30
N ARG A 447 -14.54 -5.89 23.99
CA ARG A 447 -14.78 -4.59 24.62
C ARG A 447 -15.50 -4.79 25.95
N ILE A 448 -15.06 -4.11 26.99
CA ILE A 448 -15.71 -4.11 28.31
C ILE A 448 -16.47 -2.79 28.49
N ASP A 449 -17.67 -2.83 29.09
CA ASP A 449 -18.35 -1.63 29.53
C ASP A 449 -17.59 -0.98 30.69
N LEU A 450 -17.20 0.28 30.52
CA LEU A 450 -16.40 1.05 31.47
C LEU A 450 -17.08 1.21 32.83
N LYS A 451 -18.42 1.19 32.86
CA LYS A 451 -19.21 1.33 34.09
C LYS A 451 -19.30 0.03 34.88
N CYS A 452 -19.05 -1.11 34.25
CA CYS A 452 -19.11 -2.43 34.87
C CYS A 452 -17.75 -2.79 35.49
N ILE A 453 -17.43 -2.20 36.65
CA ILE A 453 -16.18 -2.46 37.38
C ILE A 453 -15.96 -3.97 37.61
N THR A 454 -17.03 -4.71 37.93
CA THR A 454 -16.98 -6.16 38.15
C THR A 454 -16.52 -6.93 36.91
N ASP A 455 -16.86 -6.46 35.71
CA ASP A 455 -16.46 -7.12 34.47
C ASP A 455 -14.98 -6.87 34.16
N LEU A 456 -14.47 -5.68 34.49
CA LEU A 456 -13.03 -5.40 34.45
C LEU A 456 -12.26 -6.27 35.45
N GLN A 457 -12.74 -6.39 36.69
CA GLN A 457 -12.14 -7.26 37.71
C GLN A 457 -12.14 -8.72 37.24
N ALA A 458 -13.26 -9.21 36.72
CA ALA A 458 -13.37 -10.56 36.18
C ALA A 458 -12.41 -10.80 35.01
N ALA A 459 -12.30 -9.84 34.08
CA ALA A 459 -11.36 -9.91 32.97
C ALA A 459 -9.90 -9.96 33.45
N ILE A 460 -9.52 -9.10 34.41
CA ILE A 460 -8.19 -9.09 35.01
C ILE A 460 -7.89 -10.43 35.69
N GLN A 461 -8.81 -10.97 36.49
CA GLN A 461 -8.60 -12.27 37.17
C GLN A 461 -8.53 -13.44 36.19
N ALA A 462 -9.34 -13.42 35.12
CA ALA A 462 -9.39 -14.51 34.15
C ALA A 462 -8.19 -14.53 33.19
N VAL A 463 -7.69 -13.36 32.80
CA VAL A 463 -6.67 -13.21 31.73
C VAL A 463 -5.33 -12.71 32.26
N GLY A 464 -5.34 -11.94 33.34
CA GLY A 464 -4.16 -11.34 33.98
C GLY A 464 -3.97 -9.86 33.65
N ALA A 465 -4.43 -9.39 32.49
CA ALA A 465 -4.30 -7.98 32.10
C ALA A 465 -5.42 -7.49 31.18
N VAL A 466 -5.75 -6.21 31.30
CA VAL A 466 -6.72 -5.49 30.44
C VAL A 466 -6.04 -4.25 29.86
N TYR A 467 -6.20 -4.05 28.55
CA TYR A 467 -5.72 -2.87 27.85
C TYR A 467 -6.74 -1.74 27.97
N VAL A 468 -6.33 -0.59 28.50
CA VAL A 468 -7.23 0.52 28.80
C VAL A 468 -6.67 1.86 28.38
N SER A 469 -7.55 2.85 28.30
CA SER A 469 -7.20 4.26 28.18
C SER A 469 -8.03 5.13 29.13
N ALA A 470 -7.44 6.23 29.60
CA ALA A 470 -8.12 7.22 30.45
C ALA A 470 -7.54 8.62 30.24
N PHE A 471 -8.29 9.66 30.59
CA PHE A 471 -7.74 11.01 30.74
C PHE A 471 -6.85 11.08 31.97
N THR A 472 -5.68 11.72 31.84
CA THR A 472 -4.76 11.95 32.95
C THR A 472 -5.05 13.28 33.64
N HIS A 473 -4.56 13.42 34.88
CA HIS A 473 -4.73 14.62 35.69
C HIS A 473 -3.52 14.80 36.62
N GLU A 474 -3.42 15.95 37.30
CA GLU A 474 -2.29 16.35 38.15
C GLU A 474 -1.85 15.29 39.18
N GLY A 475 -2.78 14.47 39.67
CA GLY A 475 -2.49 13.39 40.62
C GLY A 475 -1.47 12.37 40.12
N TRP A 476 -1.42 12.13 38.82
CA TRP A 476 -0.47 11.21 38.18
C TRP A 476 0.99 11.65 38.36
N HIS A 477 1.23 12.94 38.62
CA HIS A 477 2.56 13.50 38.86
C HIS A 477 2.93 13.59 40.35
N GLN A 478 1.98 13.30 41.26
CA GLN A 478 2.13 13.46 42.71
C GLN A 478 2.50 12.16 43.44
N LEU A 479 2.70 11.07 42.70
CA LEU A 479 3.04 9.77 43.27
C LEU A 479 4.43 9.79 43.94
N PRO A 480 4.56 9.29 45.18
CA PRO A 480 5.85 9.18 45.85
C PRO A 480 6.70 8.11 45.18
N ARG A 481 7.96 8.44 44.87
CA ARG A 481 8.91 7.47 44.31
C ARG A 481 9.36 6.49 45.40
N GLN A 482 8.87 5.25 45.33
CA GLN A 482 9.23 4.21 46.29
C GLN A 482 10.33 3.30 45.73
N LYS A 483 11.43 3.14 46.50
CA LYS A 483 12.56 2.28 46.11
C LYS A 483 12.46 0.83 46.60
N LYS A 484 11.65 0.58 47.64
CA LYS A 484 11.45 -0.76 48.21
C LYS A 484 10.31 -1.44 47.47
N ALA A 485 10.45 -2.74 47.23
CA ALA A 485 9.36 -3.54 46.68
C ALA A 485 8.18 -3.58 47.68
N PRO A 486 6.92 -3.55 47.19
CA PRO A 486 5.76 -3.61 48.06
C PRO A 486 5.64 -5.03 48.64
N ALA A 487 5.32 -5.13 49.92
CA ALA A 487 5.02 -6.39 50.60
C ALA A 487 3.58 -6.90 50.33
N GLY A 488 2.77 -6.12 49.61
CA GLY A 488 1.37 -6.39 49.31
C GLY A 488 0.67 -5.14 48.78
N HIS A 489 -0.63 -5.25 48.48
CA HIS A 489 -1.47 -4.21 47.88
C HIS A 489 -1.44 -2.89 48.65
N ALA A 490 -1.46 -2.94 49.98
CA ALA A 490 -1.50 -1.75 50.85
C ALA A 490 -0.28 -0.81 50.69
N GLN A 491 0.81 -1.30 50.09
CA GLN A 491 2.02 -0.51 49.86
C GLN A 491 2.13 0.05 48.43
N ILE A 492 1.20 -0.32 47.54
CA ILE A 492 1.12 0.27 46.19
C ILE A 492 0.48 1.66 46.31
N PRO A 493 1.14 2.73 45.83
CA PRO A 493 0.65 4.08 46.02
C PRO A 493 -0.63 4.34 45.19
N LEU A 494 -1.64 4.90 45.84
CA LEU A 494 -2.88 5.38 45.21
C LEU A 494 -2.64 6.72 44.52
N ILE A 495 -3.11 6.86 43.28
CA ILE A 495 -3.12 8.16 42.57
C ILE A 495 -4.10 9.11 43.28
N PRO A 496 -3.66 10.30 43.73
CA PRO A 496 -4.55 11.28 44.33
C PRO A 496 -5.57 11.80 43.30
N PHE A 497 -6.85 11.52 43.53
CA PHE A 497 -7.95 12.01 42.70
C PHE A 497 -8.77 13.04 43.49
N ASP A 498 -9.02 14.20 42.88
CA ASP A 498 -9.74 15.32 43.52
C ASP A 498 -11.26 15.27 43.33
N GLY A 499 -11.76 14.23 42.65
CA GLY A 499 -13.17 14.04 42.35
C GLY A 499 -13.64 14.72 41.05
N ARG A 500 -12.74 15.40 40.31
CA ARG A 500 -13.10 16.15 39.10
C ARG A 500 -12.64 15.40 37.85
N PRO A 501 -13.56 15.10 36.91
CA PRO A 501 -13.17 14.54 35.61
C PRO A 501 -12.18 15.45 34.87
N SER A 502 -11.22 14.83 34.19
CA SER A 502 -10.33 15.47 33.23
C SER A 502 -10.84 15.19 31.82
N GLU A 503 -10.70 16.18 30.94
CA GLU A 503 -10.97 16.03 29.50
C GLU A 503 -9.72 16.30 28.66
N THR A 504 -8.55 16.42 29.31
CA THR A 504 -7.27 16.71 28.68
C THR A 504 -6.31 15.54 28.85
N ASP A 505 -5.42 15.34 27.87
CA ASP A 505 -4.29 14.41 27.95
C ASP A 505 -4.65 12.91 28.13
N GLY A 506 -5.17 12.30 27.07
CA GLY A 506 -5.51 10.88 27.02
C GLY A 506 -4.28 9.97 26.99
N HIS A 507 -4.26 8.97 27.86
CA HIS A 507 -3.17 8.01 28.03
C HIS A 507 -3.66 6.56 27.99
N ALA A 508 -2.85 5.65 27.46
CA ALA A 508 -3.15 4.22 27.41
C ALA A 508 -2.14 3.41 28.22
N PHE A 509 -2.62 2.40 28.93
CA PHE A 509 -1.85 1.62 29.90
C PHE A 509 -2.50 0.25 30.15
N ALA A 510 -1.91 -0.55 31.04
CA ALA A 510 -2.41 -1.86 31.40
C ALA A 510 -2.98 -1.85 32.82
N LEU A 511 -4.14 -2.48 33.02
CA LEU A 511 -4.61 -2.90 34.34
C LEU A 511 -4.23 -4.36 34.54
N VAL A 512 -3.51 -4.65 35.62
CA VAL A 512 -2.93 -5.99 35.91
C VAL A 512 -3.40 -6.58 37.23
N GLY A 513 -4.24 -5.85 37.96
CA GLY A 513 -4.75 -6.27 39.27
C GLY A 513 -5.85 -5.35 39.78
N PHE A 514 -6.40 -5.69 40.94
CA PHE A 514 -7.38 -4.89 41.66
C PHE A 514 -7.38 -5.22 43.15
N ASN A 515 -7.93 -4.32 43.95
CA ASN A 515 -8.19 -4.48 45.38
C ASN A 515 -9.42 -3.67 45.78
N THR A 516 -9.71 -3.55 47.08
CA THR A 516 -10.88 -2.82 47.58
C THR A 516 -10.89 -1.31 47.27
N GLN A 517 -9.74 -0.71 46.92
CA GLN A 517 -9.63 0.71 46.60
C GLN A 517 -9.69 1.02 45.09
N GLY A 518 -9.23 0.10 44.24
CA GLY A 518 -9.13 0.38 42.81
C GLY A 518 -8.38 -0.69 42.01
N PHE A 519 -7.97 -0.31 40.80
CA PHE A 519 -7.20 -1.16 39.90
C PHE A 519 -5.69 -0.93 40.06
N VAL A 520 -4.90 -1.99 40.04
CA VAL A 520 -3.45 -1.93 39.96
C VAL A 520 -3.07 -1.71 38.50
N LEU A 521 -2.46 -0.56 38.21
CA LEU A 521 -2.08 -0.16 36.87
C LEU A 521 -0.57 -0.27 36.66
N GLN A 522 -0.17 -0.74 35.49
CA GLN A 522 1.20 -0.69 34.99
C GLN A 522 1.32 0.44 33.97
N ASN A 523 2.20 1.41 34.26
CA ASN A 523 2.43 2.55 33.37
C ASN A 523 3.67 2.33 32.47
N SER A 524 3.83 3.19 31.47
CA SER A 524 4.95 3.23 30.52
C SER A 524 5.80 4.50 30.66
N TRP A 525 5.96 5.01 31.89
CA TRP A 525 6.78 6.18 32.23
C TRP A 525 8.03 5.80 33.04
N GLY A 526 8.53 4.59 32.82
CA GLY A 526 9.70 4.03 33.50
C GLY A 526 9.42 3.56 34.93
N ASN A 527 10.41 2.86 35.49
CA ASN A 527 10.34 2.26 36.84
C ASN A 527 10.27 3.27 37.99
N GLY A 528 10.38 4.58 37.70
CA GLY A 528 10.28 5.66 38.67
C GLY A 528 8.83 6.07 38.97
N PHE A 529 7.88 5.66 38.14
CA PHE A 529 6.46 5.93 38.35
C PHE A 529 5.92 5.04 39.48
N GLY A 530 5.30 5.65 40.50
CA GLY A 530 4.79 4.97 41.68
C GLY A 530 5.82 4.06 42.36
N VAL A 531 5.51 2.76 42.42
CA VAL A 531 6.42 1.71 42.89
C VAL A 531 6.81 0.79 41.74
N GLY A 532 8.04 0.88 41.26
CA GLY A 532 8.56 0.01 40.20
C GLY A 532 7.84 0.12 38.85
N GLY A 533 7.08 1.19 38.59
CA GLY A 533 6.23 1.36 37.41
C GLY A 533 4.73 1.19 37.66
N PHE A 534 4.32 0.88 38.90
CA PHE A 534 2.94 0.56 39.26
C PHE A 534 2.32 1.57 40.23
N ALA A 535 1.00 1.74 40.14
CA ALA A 535 0.19 2.54 41.06
C ALA A 535 -1.25 1.97 41.14
N VAL A 536 -2.05 2.46 42.09
CA VAL A 536 -3.49 2.17 42.15
C VAL A 536 -4.28 3.33 41.54
N LEU A 537 -5.15 3.03 40.59
CA LEU A 537 -6.18 3.94 40.06
C LEU A 537 -7.49 3.65 40.81
N SER A 538 -8.01 4.64 41.55
CA SER A 538 -9.24 4.42 42.32
C SER A 538 -10.44 4.13 41.41
N TYR A 539 -11.45 3.41 41.92
CA TYR A 539 -12.67 3.17 41.14
C TYR A 539 -13.43 4.45 40.78
N ALA A 540 -13.42 5.45 41.67
CA ALA A 540 -14.03 6.75 41.39
C ALA A 540 -13.32 7.49 40.26
N ASP A 541 -11.99 7.41 40.22
CA ASP A 541 -11.16 7.99 39.16
C ASP A 541 -11.42 7.29 37.82
N TRP A 542 -11.41 5.94 37.81
CA TRP A 542 -11.74 5.18 36.60
C TRP A 542 -13.14 5.51 36.04
N LEU A 543 -14.16 5.59 36.88
CA LEU A 543 -15.52 5.92 36.45
C LEU A 543 -15.64 7.36 35.91
N ALA A 544 -14.79 8.28 36.37
CA ALA A 544 -14.76 9.66 35.92
C ALA A 544 -13.97 9.83 34.60
N ASN A 545 -12.83 9.13 34.47
CA ASN A 545 -11.82 9.43 33.46
C ASN A 545 -11.59 8.31 32.44
N GLY A 546 -12.14 7.11 32.64
CA GLY A 546 -11.98 5.97 31.74
C GLY A 546 -12.55 6.24 30.35
N MET A 547 -11.77 5.89 29.31
CA MET A 547 -12.14 6.11 27.90
C MET A 547 -12.46 4.80 27.18
N ASP A 548 -11.58 3.79 27.28
CA ASP A 548 -11.73 2.49 26.63
C ASP A 548 -11.20 1.35 27.51
N ALA A 549 -11.80 0.16 27.40
CA ALA A 549 -11.34 -1.04 28.08
C ALA A 549 -11.52 -2.28 27.19
N TRP A 550 -10.42 -3.04 27.04
CA TRP A 550 -10.33 -4.18 26.15
C TRP A 550 -9.62 -5.34 26.83
N VAL A 551 -10.30 -6.48 26.92
CA VAL A 551 -9.66 -7.74 27.32
C VAL A 551 -9.15 -8.46 26.09
N VAL A 552 -7.95 -9.05 26.20
CA VAL A 552 -7.24 -9.69 25.09
C VAL A 552 -6.74 -11.06 25.51
N ALA A 553 -6.88 -12.07 24.65
CA ALA A 553 -6.27 -13.38 24.87
C ALA A 553 -5.24 -13.67 23.79
N MET A 554 -4.02 -14.03 24.20
CA MET A 554 -2.94 -14.36 23.26
C MET A 554 -3.31 -15.56 22.39
N GLY A 555 -2.99 -15.48 21.10
CA GLY A 555 -3.18 -16.55 20.13
C GLY A 555 -2.09 -17.61 20.20
N VAL A 556 -2.27 -18.66 19.39
CA VAL A 556 -1.24 -19.67 19.18
C VAL A 556 -0.16 -19.10 18.27
N PRO A 557 1.14 -19.19 18.62
CA PRO A 557 2.23 -18.76 17.74
C PRO A 557 2.11 -19.38 16.35
N GLY A 558 2.33 -18.57 15.30
CA GLY A 558 2.16 -18.94 13.90
C GLY A 558 0.72 -18.82 13.39
N VAL A 559 -0.28 -18.75 14.28
CA VAL A 559 -1.69 -18.57 13.94
C VAL A 559 -2.07 -17.11 14.12
N VAL A 560 -2.04 -16.34 13.03
CA VAL A 560 -2.54 -14.97 13.02
C VAL A 560 -4.04 -15.03 12.76
N VAL A 561 -4.88 -14.87 13.79
CA VAL A 561 -6.33 -15.04 13.65
C VAL A 561 -6.92 -14.06 12.64
N GLY A 562 -6.42 -12.83 12.47
CA GLY A 562 -6.84 -11.98 11.34
C GLY A 562 -6.65 -12.62 9.96
N ARG A 563 -5.65 -13.50 9.82
CA ARG A 563 -5.38 -14.28 8.60
C ARG A 563 -6.02 -15.68 8.61
N VAL A 564 -6.28 -16.26 9.79
CA VAL A 564 -6.78 -17.65 10.00
C VAL A 564 -8.27 -17.73 10.31
N SER A 565 -8.92 -16.69 10.83
CA SER A 565 -10.39 -16.61 10.90
C SER A 565 -11.03 -16.51 9.51
N VAL A 566 -10.20 -16.34 8.48
CA VAL A 566 -10.50 -16.58 7.07
C VAL A 566 -10.51 -18.08 6.72
N VAL A 567 -9.71 -18.89 7.42
CA VAL A 567 -9.58 -20.34 7.28
C VAL A 567 -10.58 -21.06 8.21
N ALA A 568 -10.89 -20.56 9.40
CA ALA A 568 -11.74 -21.25 10.40
C ALA A 568 -13.25 -21.11 10.17
N SER A 569 -13.70 -20.30 9.21
CA SER A 569 -15.05 -20.41 8.63
C SER A 569 -15.25 -21.74 7.87
N GLN A 570 -14.20 -22.57 7.73
CA GLN A 570 -14.22 -23.91 7.15
C GLN A 570 -14.99 -24.99 7.95
N ALA A 571 -15.53 -24.71 9.15
CA ALA A 571 -16.12 -25.77 9.99
C ALA A 571 -17.66 -25.76 10.14
N GLN A 572 -18.39 -24.78 9.60
CA GLN A 572 -19.87 -24.80 9.66
C GLN A 572 -20.51 -24.21 8.41
N ALA A 573 -20.94 -25.07 7.48
CA ALA A 573 -22.18 -24.91 6.71
C ALA A 573 -22.43 -26.15 5.84
N VAL A 574 -23.12 -27.15 6.41
CA VAL A 574 -23.85 -28.14 5.60
C VAL A 574 -25.25 -27.57 5.36
N ALA A 575 -25.45 -26.95 4.19
CA ALA A 575 -26.70 -26.92 3.43
C ALA A 575 -26.56 -25.92 2.25
N GLY A 576 -26.35 -26.42 1.04
CA GLY A 576 -26.72 -25.74 -0.22
C GLY A 576 -25.89 -24.55 -0.74
N GLY A 577 -24.86 -24.06 -0.03
CA GLY A 577 -23.99 -22.96 -0.48
C GLY A 577 -22.70 -23.39 -1.22
N ALA A 578 -22.02 -22.46 -1.89
CA ALA A 578 -20.66 -22.68 -2.44
C ALA A 578 -19.68 -23.08 -1.31
N ASN A 579 -18.68 -23.92 -1.60
CA ASN A 579 -17.67 -24.30 -0.59
C ASN A 579 -16.63 -23.17 -0.43
N THR A 580 -17.09 -22.05 0.13
CA THR A 580 -16.29 -20.83 0.33
C THR A 580 -15.09 -21.03 1.25
N GLY A 581 -15.05 -22.14 2.00
CA GLY A 581 -13.91 -22.53 2.84
C GLY A 581 -12.62 -22.77 2.05
N LEU A 582 -12.69 -23.03 0.74
CA LEU A 582 -11.50 -23.19 -0.12
C LEU A 582 -11.06 -21.88 -0.79
N TRP A 583 -11.85 -20.81 -0.71
CA TRP A 583 -11.51 -19.55 -1.37
C TRP A 583 -10.38 -18.83 -0.64
N TRP A 584 -9.68 -17.96 -1.37
CA TRP A 584 -8.71 -17.06 -0.74
C TRP A 584 -9.36 -16.10 0.25
N SER A 585 -8.53 -15.61 1.16
CA SER A 585 -8.89 -14.46 1.98
C SER A 585 -9.07 -13.21 1.12
N GLU A 586 -9.83 -12.25 1.64
CA GLU A 586 -9.92 -10.92 1.05
C GLU A 586 -8.54 -10.25 0.96
N ASP A 587 -7.72 -10.39 2.01
CA ASP A 587 -6.34 -9.89 2.02
C ASP A 587 -5.49 -10.50 0.90
N GLN A 588 -5.54 -11.82 0.72
CA GLN A 588 -4.80 -12.51 -0.35
C GLN A 588 -5.33 -12.09 -1.72
N ALA A 589 -6.65 -11.94 -1.90
CA ALA A 589 -7.20 -11.40 -3.13
C ALA A 589 -6.70 -9.98 -3.42
N TYR A 590 -6.59 -9.10 -2.42
CA TYR A 590 -6.02 -7.76 -2.58
C TYR A 590 -4.51 -7.77 -2.84
N GLN A 591 -3.74 -8.70 -2.26
CA GLN A 591 -2.31 -8.90 -2.60
C GLN A 591 -2.13 -9.16 -4.10
N HIS A 592 -3.06 -9.93 -4.68
CA HIS A 592 -3.08 -10.28 -6.09
C HIS A 592 -3.90 -9.31 -6.95
N SER A 593 -4.32 -8.14 -6.46
CA SER A 593 -5.18 -7.21 -7.21
C SER A 593 -4.61 -5.80 -7.32
N VAL A 594 -4.69 -5.22 -8.52
CA VAL A 594 -4.40 -3.80 -8.78
C VAL A 594 -5.72 -3.06 -8.96
N VAL A 595 -6.02 -2.13 -8.03
CA VAL A 595 -7.26 -1.36 -8.05
C VAL A 595 -7.05 0.05 -8.63
N LEU A 596 -7.61 0.30 -9.81
CA LEU A 596 -7.57 1.59 -10.50
C LEU A 596 -8.85 2.39 -10.26
N GLY A 597 -8.73 3.68 -9.95
CA GLY A 597 -9.85 4.62 -9.88
C GLY A 597 -10.26 5.15 -11.25
N ASN A 598 -11.38 5.86 -11.31
CA ASN A 598 -11.94 6.43 -12.54
C ASN A 598 -10.96 7.40 -13.23
N ASP A 599 -10.11 8.09 -12.47
CA ASP A 599 -9.10 8.99 -13.05
C ASP A 599 -7.83 8.25 -13.52
N GLY A 600 -7.85 6.92 -13.56
CA GLY A 600 -6.72 6.09 -13.91
C GLY A 600 -5.61 6.05 -12.84
N ARG A 601 -5.77 6.68 -11.67
CA ARG A 601 -4.81 6.52 -10.57
C ARG A 601 -5.04 5.21 -9.83
N VAL A 602 -3.99 4.71 -9.19
CA VAL A 602 -4.14 3.62 -8.24
C VAL A 602 -4.97 4.13 -7.06
N LYS A 603 -6.13 3.52 -6.84
CA LYS A 603 -7.06 3.89 -5.77
C LYS A 603 -6.63 3.26 -4.44
N ARG A 604 -6.14 2.02 -4.49
CA ARG A 604 -5.72 1.28 -3.31
C ARG A 604 -4.41 0.56 -3.62
N TYR A 605 -3.43 0.77 -2.75
CA TYR A 605 -2.27 -0.10 -2.65
C TYR A 605 -2.57 -1.17 -1.60
N LEU A 606 -1.94 -2.34 -1.72
CA LEU A 606 -1.95 -3.35 -0.66
C LEU A 606 -1.65 -2.70 0.69
N THR A 607 -2.52 -2.91 1.68
CA THR A 607 -2.48 -2.11 2.91
C THR A 607 -1.39 -2.56 3.89
N GLU A 608 -0.65 -3.64 3.60
CA GLU A 608 0.24 -4.38 4.52
C GLU A 608 1.26 -3.55 5.32
N ASP A 609 1.74 -2.42 4.80
CA ASP A 609 2.44 -1.36 5.53
C ASP A 609 2.43 -0.08 4.65
N GLU A 610 2.47 1.12 5.23
CA GLU A 610 2.59 2.38 4.47
C GLU A 610 3.79 2.37 3.51
N LEU A 611 4.84 1.67 3.92
CA LEU A 611 6.12 1.66 3.26
C LEU A 611 6.15 0.70 2.04
N SER A 612 5.41 -0.41 2.09
CA SER A 612 5.25 -1.36 0.99
C SER A 612 4.10 -1.02 0.04
N ARG A 613 3.31 0.04 0.33
CA ARG A 613 2.24 0.58 -0.55
C ARG A 613 2.81 1.18 -1.84
N THR A 614 3.21 0.31 -2.76
CA THR A 614 3.60 0.66 -4.12
C THR A 614 3.08 -0.38 -5.09
N LEU A 615 2.80 0.03 -6.32
CA LEU A 615 2.40 -0.91 -7.36
C LEU A 615 3.55 -1.86 -7.73
N GLY A 616 4.80 -1.41 -7.59
CA GLY A 616 5.99 -2.24 -7.75
C GLY A 616 5.98 -3.46 -6.82
N HIS A 617 5.56 -3.27 -5.56
CA HIS A 617 5.47 -4.37 -4.62
C HIS A 617 4.48 -5.45 -5.08
N GLN A 618 3.26 -5.08 -5.47
CA GLN A 618 2.22 -6.03 -5.86
C GLN A 618 2.50 -6.70 -7.22
N VAL A 619 3.06 -5.98 -8.18
CA VAL A 619 3.21 -6.43 -9.57
C VAL A 619 4.58 -7.04 -9.86
N CYS A 620 5.61 -6.71 -9.06
CA CYS A 620 6.95 -7.22 -9.23
C CYS A 620 7.41 -8.05 -8.03
N ASP A 621 7.37 -7.51 -6.81
CA ASP A 621 7.99 -8.18 -5.67
C ASP A 621 7.22 -9.41 -5.18
N LEU A 622 5.88 -9.36 -5.11
CA LEU A 622 5.08 -10.52 -4.70
C LEU A 622 5.17 -11.68 -5.73
N PRO A 623 5.03 -11.45 -7.05
CA PRO A 623 5.30 -12.49 -8.04
C PRO A 623 6.73 -13.02 -7.99
N ASP A 624 7.75 -12.16 -7.84
CA ASP A 624 9.15 -12.59 -7.73
C ASP A 624 9.37 -13.51 -6.51
N GLN A 625 8.76 -13.17 -5.37
CA GLN A 625 8.80 -14.01 -4.17
C GLN A 625 8.14 -15.37 -4.40
N TRP A 626 6.96 -15.40 -5.03
CA TRP A 626 6.27 -16.65 -5.35
C TRP A 626 7.07 -17.50 -6.34
N PHE A 627 7.63 -16.89 -7.38
CA PHE A 627 8.47 -17.58 -8.37
C PHE A 627 9.75 -18.17 -7.78
N ARG A 628 10.28 -17.58 -6.71
CA ARG A 628 11.43 -18.14 -5.96
C ARG A 628 11.03 -19.19 -4.93
N GLY A 629 9.74 -19.31 -4.63
CA GLY A 629 9.19 -20.28 -3.70
C GLY A 629 9.22 -21.71 -4.26
N PRO A 630 9.13 -22.72 -3.37
CA PRO A 630 9.18 -24.14 -3.75
C PRO A 630 7.98 -24.59 -4.58
N ALA A 631 6.88 -23.82 -4.57
CA ALA A 631 5.66 -24.13 -5.32
C ALA A 631 5.77 -23.81 -6.82
N SER A 632 6.76 -23.00 -7.25
CA SER A 632 6.86 -22.52 -8.63
C SER A 632 7.74 -23.40 -9.51
N GLY A 633 7.24 -23.74 -10.70
CA GLY A 633 7.92 -24.51 -11.72
C GLY A 633 9.07 -23.76 -12.42
N ALA A 634 9.72 -24.40 -13.38
CA ALA A 634 10.86 -23.81 -14.10
C ALA A 634 10.48 -22.59 -14.96
N VAL A 635 9.25 -22.59 -15.50
CA VAL A 635 8.66 -21.48 -16.26
C VAL A 635 7.86 -20.61 -15.29
N LYS A 636 8.12 -19.30 -15.32
CA LYS A 636 7.47 -18.34 -14.41
C LYS A 636 6.26 -17.76 -15.13
N ARG A 637 5.05 -18.19 -14.76
CA ARG A 637 3.81 -17.76 -15.42
C ARG A 637 3.11 -16.70 -14.60
N LEU A 638 3.00 -15.49 -15.15
CA LEU A 638 2.19 -14.40 -14.62
C LEU A 638 0.91 -14.29 -15.45
N VAL A 639 -0.25 -14.44 -14.82
CA VAL A 639 -1.55 -14.27 -15.49
C VAL A 639 -2.17 -12.95 -15.08
N ILE A 640 -2.22 -11.99 -16.00
CA ILE A 640 -2.90 -10.71 -15.77
C ILE A 640 -4.37 -10.87 -16.18
N TYR A 641 -5.25 -10.90 -15.18
CA TYR A 641 -6.69 -11.12 -15.37
C TYR A 641 -7.46 -9.81 -15.22
N ALA A 642 -7.88 -9.23 -16.34
CA ALA A 642 -8.73 -8.05 -16.38
C ALA A 642 -10.21 -8.46 -16.35
N HIS A 643 -10.81 -8.37 -15.17
CA HIS A 643 -12.25 -8.53 -15.03
C HIS A 643 -12.96 -7.43 -15.82
N GLY A 644 -14.05 -7.77 -16.51
CA GLY A 644 -14.85 -6.80 -17.24
C GLY A 644 -15.18 -5.59 -16.37
N GLY A 645 -14.94 -4.41 -16.92
CA GLY A 645 -15.09 -3.11 -16.28
C GLY A 645 -16.49 -2.70 -15.88
N LEU A 646 -17.32 -3.64 -15.47
CA LEU A 646 -18.73 -3.41 -15.18
C LEU A 646 -19.09 -3.88 -13.77
N ASN A 647 -18.15 -4.50 -13.06
CA ASN A 647 -18.36 -5.05 -11.72
C ASN A 647 -17.95 -4.05 -10.64
N SER A 648 -18.56 -4.16 -9.45
CA SER A 648 -18.08 -3.42 -8.28
C SER A 648 -16.69 -3.91 -7.86
N GLU A 649 -15.96 -3.10 -7.08
CA GLU A 649 -14.67 -3.52 -6.50
C GLU A 649 -14.86 -4.78 -5.64
N ASN A 650 -15.94 -4.85 -4.86
CA ASN A 650 -16.24 -6.00 -4.01
C ASN A 650 -16.47 -7.27 -4.84
N ASP A 651 -17.25 -7.20 -5.92
CA ASP A 651 -17.52 -8.38 -6.77
C ASP A 651 -16.25 -8.86 -7.47
N ALA A 652 -15.40 -7.94 -7.92
CA ALA A 652 -14.13 -8.30 -8.54
C ALA A 652 -13.19 -8.99 -7.55
N ILE A 653 -13.19 -8.56 -6.28
CA ILE A 653 -12.44 -9.22 -5.22
C ILE A 653 -13.06 -10.58 -4.87
N GLN A 654 -14.38 -10.73 -4.80
CA GLN A 654 -15.01 -12.05 -4.60
C GLN A 654 -14.66 -13.03 -5.72
N ARG A 655 -14.62 -12.57 -6.98
CA ARG A 655 -14.15 -13.38 -8.12
C ARG A 655 -12.70 -13.81 -7.95
N ALA A 656 -11.81 -12.87 -7.63
CA ALA A 656 -10.41 -13.18 -7.35
C ALA A 656 -10.26 -14.23 -6.23
N ARG A 657 -11.09 -14.15 -5.18
CA ARG A 657 -11.11 -15.13 -4.09
C ARG A 657 -11.49 -16.54 -4.53
N ALA A 658 -12.50 -16.66 -5.38
CA ALA A 658 -12.97 -17.94 -5.90
C ALA A 658 -11.97 -18.56 -6.90
N MET A 659 -11.35 -17.73 -7.74
CA MET A 659 -10.48 -18.18 -8.83
C MET A 659 -9.04 -18.44 -8.41
N GLY A 660 -8.53 -17.71 -7.42
CA GLY A 660 -7.09 -17.63 -7.14
C GLY A 660 -6.42 -18.98 -6.91
N ARG A 661 -7.04 -19.86 -6.12
CA ARG A 661 -6.51 -21.20 -5.82
C ARG A 661 -6.27 -22.04 -7.08
N HIS A 662 -7.11 -21.86 -8.10
CA HIS A 662 -7.02 -22.62 -9.34
C HIS A 662 -5.84 -22.18 -10.20
N PHE A 663 -5.44 -20.90 -10.13
CA PHE A 663 -4.23 -20.43 -10.79
C PHE A 663 -2.99 -20.92 -10.05
N GLU A 664 -2.90 -20.70 -8.73
CA GLU A 664 -1.73 -21.11 -7.94
C GLU A 664 -1.50 -22.63 -7.98
N GLY A 665 -2.57 -23.42 -7.85
CA GLY A 665 -2.51 -24.87 -7.94
C GLY A 665 -2.10 -25.40 -9.31
N ASN A 666 -2.11 -24.54 -10.34
CA ASN A 666 -1.67 -24.84 -11.70
C ASN A 666 -0.42 -24.03 -12.08
N ASP A 667 0.48 -23.75 -11.12
CA ASP A 667 1.77 -23.08 -11.38
C ASP A 667 1.64 -21.75 -12.15
N CYS A 668 0.58 -20.99 -11.85
CA CYS A 668 0.29 -19.68 -12.43
C CYS A 668 0.07 -18.67 -11.31
N TYR A 669 0.83 -17.57 -11.31
CA TYR A 669 0.58 -16.45 -10.39
C TYR A 669 -0.49 -15.53 -11.00
N PRO A 670 -1.69 -15.38 -10.40
CA PRO A 670 -2.69 -14.46 -10.93
C PRO A 670 -2.47 -13.04 -10.41
N LEU A 671 -2.62 -12.06 -11.30
CA LEU A 671 -2.66 -10.64 -10.99
C LEU A 671 -3.96 -10.06 -11.59
N PHE A 672 -4.93 -9.79 -10.73
CA PHE A 672 -6.23 -9.28 -11.12
C PHE A 672 -6.17 -7.76 -11.30
N LEU A 673 -6.59 -7.28 -12.48
CA LEU A 673 -6.79 -5.85 -12.72
C LEU A 673 -8.27 -5.53 -12.43
N VAL A 674 -8.47 -4.70 -11.42
CA VAL A 674 -9.78 -4.20 -11.01
C VAL A 674 -9.79 -2.70 -11.30
N TRP A 675 -10.59 -2.23 -12.23
CA TRP A 675 -10.86 -0.78 -12.33
C TRP A 675 -12.26 -0.50 -11.80
N LYS A 676 -12.42 0.62 -11.09
CA LYS A 676 -13.70 0.96 -10.47
C LYS A 676 -14.65 1.53 -11.52
N THR A 677 -15.52 0.69 -12.05
CA THR A 677 -16.74 1.15 -12.72
C THR A 677 -17.82 0.14 -12.38
N GLY A 678 -18.64 0.43 -11.37
CA GLY A 678 -19.91 -0.26 -11.11
C GLY A 678 -20.90 0.02 -12.23
N LEU A 679 -20.45 -0.08 -13.48
CA LEU A 679 -21.16 0.32 -14.67
C LEU A 679 -22.23 -0.70 -15.00
N MET A 680 -22.06 -2.00 -14.71
CA MET A 680 -23.17 -2.95 -14.82
C MET A 680 -24.29 -2.55 -13.86
N GLU A 681 -23.96 -2.21 -12.61
CA GLU A 681 -24.94 -1.81 -11.60
C GLU A 681 -25.59 -0.48 -11.97
N SER A 682 -24.80 0.48 -12.46
CA SER A 682 -25.30 1.78 -12.93
C SER A 682 -26.18 1.63 -14.16
N LEU A 683 -25.81 0.79 -15.14
CA LEU A 683 -26.61 0.51 -16.32
C LEU A 683 -27.90 -0.25 -15.96
N ARG A 684 -27.81 -1.29 -15.10
CA ARG A 684 -28.99 -2.01 -14.59
C ARG A 684 -29.90 -1.08 -13.81
N GLY A 685 -29.35 -0.24 -12.94
CA GLY A 685 -30.08 0.77 -12.17
C GLY A 685 -30.78 1.78 -13.06
N ILE A 686 -30.08 2.36 -14.05
CA ILE A 686 -30.65 3.31 -15.00
C ILE A 686 -31.80 2.67 -15.81
N ILE A 687 -31.62 1.44 -16.29
CA ILE A 687 -32.65 0.72 -17.05
C ILE A 687 -33.85 0.39 -16.14
N SER A 688 -33.60 -0.06 -14.91
CA SER A 688 -34.64 -0.40 -13.93
C SER A 688 -35.42 0.82 -13.45
N ASP A 689 -34.74 1.91 -13.07
CA ASP A 689 -35.34 3.14 -12.54
C ASP A 689 -36.20 3.86 -13.59
N ALA A 690 -35.74 3.87 -14.85
CA ALA A 690 -36.52 4.43 -15.95
C ALA A 690 -37.84 3.66 -16.17
N PHE A 691 -37.85 2.36 -15.86
CA PHE A 691 -39.06 1.54 -15.88
C PHE A 691 -39.97 1.82 -14.67
N HIS A 692 -39.41 2.03 -13.48
CA HIS A 692 -40.18 2.32 -12.25
C HIS A 692 -40.74 3.75 -12.16
N LYS A 693 -40.12 4.74 -12.82
CA LYS A 693 -40.54 6.16 -12.77
C LYS A 693 -41.70 6.55 -13.70
N GLN A 694 -42.34 5.61 -14.43
CA GLN A 694 -43.53 5.94 -15.23
C GLN A 694 -44.82 5.77 -14.41
N PRO A 695 -45.74 6.76 -14.39
CA PRO A 695 -46.99 6.65 -13.65
C PRO A 695 -47.82 5.48 -14.18
N ALA A 696 -48.53 4.79 -13.28
CA ALA A 696 -49.58 3.84 -13.66
C ALA A 696 -50.67 4.58 -14.44
N LEU A 697 -50.57 4.58 -15.77
CA LEU A 697 -51.61 5.08 -16.66
C LEU A 697 -52.77 4.08 -16.66
N ALA A 698 -53.98 4.61 -16.49
CA ALA A 698 -55.23 3.86 -16.57
C ALA A 698 -55.41 3.28 -17.98
N GLY A 699 -55.06 2.00 -18.14
CA GLY A 699 -55.19 1.23 -19.39
C GLY A 699 -54.56 -0.14 -19.21
N GLY A 700 -55.27 -1.21 -19.61
CA GLY A 700 -54.99 -2.59 -19.22
C GLY A 700 -53.55 -3.08 -19.39
N VAL A 701 -53.08 -3.78 -18.34
CA VAL A 701 -51.72 -4.33 -18.16
C VAL A 701 -51.24 -5.22 -19.33
N ALA A 702 -52.16 -5.81 -20.10
CA ALA A 702 -51.83 -6.75 -21.19
C ALA A 702 -51.44 -6.09 -22.53
N GLU A 703 -51.97 -4.89 -22.84
CA GLU A 703 -51.76 -4.25 -24.15
C GLU A 703 -50.47 -3.41 -24.22
N TRP A 704 -49.94 -2.98 -23.07
CA TRP A 704 -48.68 -2.20 -23.02
C TRP A 704 -47.42 -3.06 -23.03
N ILE A 705 -47.50 -4.32 -22.58
CA ILE A 705 -46.36 -5.26 -22.55
C ILE A 705 -45.91 -5.64 -23.96
N ALA A 706 -46.75 -5.45 -24.99
CA ALA A 706 -46.47 -5.83 -26.36
C ALA A 706 -45.62 -4.80 -27.16
N ASP A 707 -45.70 -3.50 -26.85
CA ASP A 707 -45.30 -2.44 -27.80
C ASP A 707 -44.19 -1.46 -27.34
N LYS A 708 -43.38 -1.82 -26.34
CA LYS A 708 -42.07 -1.18 -26.09
C LYS A 708 -40.94 -2.15 -26.40
N THR A 709 -40.57 -2.18 -27.68
CA THR A 709 -39.47 -2.97 -28.24
C THR A 709 -38.11 -2.49 -27.72
N ASP A 710 -37.09 -3.35 -27.76
CA ASP A 710 -35.70 -3.03 -27.37
C ASP A 710 -35.20 -1.70 -27.97
N LEU A 711 -35.71 -1.33 -29.15
CA LEU A 711 -35.43 -0.07 -29.84
C LEU A 711 -35.82 1.18 -29.05
N ALA A 712 -36.90 1.12 -28.26
CA ALA A 712 -37.31 2.22 -27.39
C ALA A 712 -36.33 2.39 -26.23
N ILE A 713 -35.86 1.29 -25.62
CA ILE A 713 -34.84 1.30 -24.56
C ILE A 713 -33.53 1.85 -25.11
N GLU A 714 -33.11 1.39 -26.30
CA GLU A 714 -31.89 1.85 -26.97
C GLU A 714 -31.91 3.37 -27.24
N LYS A 715 -33.04 3.91 -27.73
CA LYS A 715 -33.18 5.34 -28.07
C LYS A 715 -33.45 6.26 -26.87
N THR A 716 -34.23 5.81 -25.88
CA THR A 716 -34.69 6.68 -24.77
C THR A 716 -33.80 6.60 -23.52
N ILE A 717 -33.09 5.48 -23.31
CA ILE A 717 -32.27 5.25 -22.12
C ILE A 717 -30.80 5.05 -22.54
N GLY A 718 -30.56 4.18 -23.52
CA GLY A 718 -29.23 3.80 -23.97
C GLY A 718 -28.38 4.99 -24.41
N ARG A 719 -28.89 5.82 -25.33
CA ARG A 719 -28.14 6.98 -25.86
C ARG A 719 -28.02 8.21 -24.95
N PRO A 720 -29.08 8.70 -24.28
CA PRO A 720 -28.97 9.92 -23.48
C PRO A 720 -28.36 9.69 -22.09
N LEU A 721 -28.53 8.51 -21.49
CA LEU A 721 -28.13 8.25 -20.10
C LEU A 721 -26.96 7.27 -19.98
N ALA A 722 -26.97 6.17 -20.73
CA ALA A 722 -25.98 5.10 -20.59
C ALA A 722 -24.70 5.31 -21.44
N ARG A 723 -24.82 5.83 -22.67
CA ARG A 723 -23.69 6.10 -23.57
C ARG A 723 -22.62 7.03 -22.97
N PRO A 724 -22.97 8.15 -22.29
CA PRO A 724 -21.95 9.00 -21.66
C PRO A 724 -21.07 8.23 -20.67
N ILE A 725 -21.66 7.35 -19.86
CA ILE A 725 -20.94 6.56 -18.86
C ILE A 725 -20.05 5.49 -19.52
N TRP A 726 -20.54 4.88 -20.61
CA TRP A 726 -19.72 3.97 -21.44
C TRP A 726 -18.53 4.67 -22.09
N SER A 727 -18.75 5.87 -22.66
CA SER A 727 -17.66 6.68 -23.23
C SER A 727 -16.64 7.08 -22.18
N GLU A 728 -17.11 7.55 -21.01
CA GLU A 728 -16.24 7.92 -19.88
C GLU A 728 -15.39 6.72 -19.44
N MET A 729 -15.95 5.51 -19.36
CA MET A 729 -15.19 4.30 -19.03
C MET A 729 -14.06 4.03 -20.05
N LYS A 730 -14.33 4.16 -21.35
CA LYS A 730 -13.31 3.98 -22.40
C LYS A 730 -12.21 5.03 -22.29
N GLU A 731 -12.57 6.28 -22.06
CA GLU A 731 -11.62 7.37 -21.84
C GLU A 731 -10.78 7.12 -20.58
N ASN A 732 -11.40 6.70 -19.47
CA ASN A 732 -10.72 6.37 -18.22
C ASN A 732 -9.71 5.22 -18.39
N ALA A 733 -10.08 4.19 -19.18
CA ALA A 733 -9.18 3.09 -19.53
C ALA A 733 -7.95 3.58 -20.31
N GLU A 734 -8.12 4.52 -21.25
CA GLU A 734 -7.00 5.15 -21.96
C GLU A 734 -6.16 6.03 -21.03
N LEU A 735 -6.81 6.88 -20.23
CA LEU A 735 -6.18 7.78 -19.27
C LEU A 735 -5.33 7.03 -18.23
N ALA A 736 -5.71 5.80 -17.87
CA ALA A 736 -4.93 4.96 -16.96
C ALA A 736 -3.50 4.68 -17.46
N PHE A 737 -3.25 4.77 -18.76
CA PHE A 737 -1.92 4.58 -19.37
C PHE A 737 -1.19 5.90 -19.69
N ASN A 738 -1.72 7.04 -19.23
CA ASN A 738 -0.99 8.30 -19.25
C ASN A 738 0.13 8.31 -18.20
N SER A 739 1.07 9.25 -18.37
CA SER A 739 2.23 9.31 -17.49
C SER A 739 1.85 9.57 -16.03
N GLY A 740 2.39 8.77 -15.12
CA GLY A 740 2.13 8.82 -13.68
C GLY A 740 0.81 8.16 -13.25
N ARG A 741 0.08 7.49 -14.16
CA ARG A 741 -1.17 6.78 -13.87
C ARG A 741 -0.93 5.28 -13.71
N GLY A 742 -1.92 4.57 -13.17
CA GLY A 742 -1.76 3.18 -12.69
C GLY A 742 -1.37 2.17 -13.76
N GLY A 743 -1.82 2.34 -15.01
CA GLY A 743 -1.43 1.51 -16.14
C GLY A 743 0.03 1.71 -16.57
N GLU A 744 0.56 2.94 -16.53
CA GLU A 744 2.00 3.18 -16.77
C GLU A 744 2.85 2.59 -15.63
N LEU A 745 2.40 2.77 -14.38
CA LEU A 745 3.08 2.19 -13.20
C LEU A 745 3.08 0.65 -13.25
N LEU A 746 1.99 0.03 -13.74
CA LEU A 746 1.87 -1.41 -13.93
C LEU A 746 2.94 -1.90 -14.90
N ILE A 747 3.07 -1.24 -16.05
CA ILE A 747 4.08 -1.59 -17.06
C ILE A 747 5.50 -1.44 -16.51
N LYS A 748 5.78 -0.36 -15.75
CA LYS A 748 7.10 -0.16 -15.12
C LYS A 748 7.46 -1.29 -14.15
N ALA A 749 6.48 -1.80 -13.41
CA ALA A 749 6.69 -2.94 -12.52
C ALA A 749 6.89 -4.25 -13.31
N LEU A 750 6.14 -4.45 -14.40
CA LEU A 750 6.32 -5.59 -15.31
C LEU A 750 7.71 -5.57 -15.97
N GLU A 751 8.20 -4.41 -16.40
CA GLU A 751 9.55 -4.25 -16.98
C GLU A 751 10.63 -4.75 -16.00
N LYS A 752 10.48 -4.45 -14.69
CA LYS A 752 11.41 -4.95 -13.65
C LYS A 752 11.33 -6.46 -13.49
N LEU A 753 10.12 -7.01 -13.49
CA LEU A 753 9.91 -8.46 -13.37
C LEU A 753 10.45 -9.21 -14.60
N MET A 754 10.17 -8.72 -15.80
CA MET A 754 10.70 -9.22 -17.07
C MET A 754 12.22 -9.21 -17.08
N ALA A 755 12.82 -8.13 -16.58
CA ALA A 755 14.27 -8.06 -16.55
C ALA A 755 14.91 -8.92 -15.45
N THR A 756 14.15 -9.35 -14.44
CA THR A 756 14.60 -10.31 -13.40
C THR A 756 14.60 -11.74 -13.92
N TRP A 757 13.55 -12.14 -14.65
CA TRP A 757 13.34 -13.53 -15.07
C TRP A 757 13.69 -13.81 -16.54
N GLY A 758 13.84 -12.76 -17.35
CA GLY A 758 14.21 -12.86 -18.76
C GLY A 758 13.27 -13.79 -19.53
N SER A 759 13.85 -14.70 -20.32
CA SER A 759 13.13 -15.68 -21.12
C SER A 759 12.40 -16.76 -20.31
N LYS A 760 12.60 -16.81 -18.98
CA LYS A 760 11.85 -17.75 -18.12
C LYS A 760 10.46 -17.21 -17.76
N LEU A 761 10.20 -15.92 -17.95
CA LEU A 761 8.90 -15.31 -17.66
C LEU A 761 7.97 -15.39 -18.86
N GLU A 762 6.78 -15.90 -18.61
CA GLU A 762 5.63 -15.86 -19.51
C GLU A 762 4.54 -14.99 -18.89
N ILE A 763 4.05 -14.02 -19.66
CA ILE A 763 2.92 -13.18 -19.30
C ILE A 763 1.73 -13.62 -20.14
N HIS A 764 0.65 -13.99 -19.45
CA HIS A 764 -0.61 -14.39 -20.07
C HIS A 764 -1.65 -13.32 -19.75
N LEU A 765 -2.35 -12.83 -20.76
CA LEU A 765 -3.41 -11.85 -20.58
C LEU A 765 -4.76 -12.53 -20.69
N VAL A 766 -5.64 -12.32 -19.73
CA VAL A 766 -7.04 -12.79 -19.78
C VAL A 766 -7.96 -11.59 -19.60
N GLY A 767 -8.83 -11.34 -20.57
CA GLY A 767 -9.73 -10.18 -20.57
C GLY A 767 -11.16 -10.58 -20.81
N HIS A 768 -12.02 -10.36 -19.81
CA HIS A 768 -13.45 -10.58 -19.96
C HIS A 768 -14.14 -9.26 -20.31
N SER A 769 -15.05 -9.25 -21.30
CA SER A 769 -15.89 -8.10 -21.63
C SER A 769 -15.06 -6.82 -21.87
N ALA A 770 -15.31 -5.74 -21.11
CA ALA A 770 -14.55 -4.49 -21.23
C ALA A 770 -13.08 -4.62 -20.80
N GLY A 771 -12.66 -5.73 -20.17
CA GLY A 771 -11.25 -6.06 -19.95
C GLY A 771 -10.44 -6.11 -21.24
N SER A 772 -11.08 -6.38 -22.40
CA SER A 772 -10.42 -6.27 -23.71
C SER A 772 -9.98 -4.84 -24.05
N ILE A 773 -10.56 -3.81 -23.44
CA ILE A 773 -10.20 -2.41 -23.66
C ILE A 773 -8.93 -2.08 -22.85
N ILE A 774 -8.86 -2.46 -21.57
CA ILE A 774 -7.64 -2.24 -20.75
C ILE A 774 -6.42 -2.93 -21.36
N LEU A 775 -6.61 -4.19 -21.79
CA LEU A 775 -5.52 -4.99 -22.32
C LEU A 775 -5.06 -4.48 -23.68
N GLY A 776 -5.97 -3.92 -24.50
CA GLY A 776 -5.60 -3.26 -25.74
C GLY A 776 -4.70 -2.03 -25.50
N HIS A 777 -5.04 -1.20 -24.52
CA HIS A 777 -4.19 -0.06 -24.14
C HIS A 777 -2.87 -0.51 -23.50
N LEU A 778 -2.87 -1.59 -22.71
CA LEU A 778 -1.67 -2.21 -22.14
C LEU A 778 -0.71 -2.63 -23.26
N LEU A 779 -1.18 -3.42 -24.23
CA LEU A 779 -0.38 -3.91 -25.36
C LEU A 779 0.20 -2.76 -26.20
N SER A 780 -0.64 -1.77 -26.55
CA SER A 780 -0.16 -0.60 -27.30
C SER A 780 0.84 0.24 -26.52
N THR A 781 0.74 0.29 -25.20
CA THR A 781 1.70 1.03 -24.36
C THR A 781 3.00 0.26 -24.19
N LEU A 782 2.96 -1.07 -24.06
CA LEU A 782 4.15 -1.93 -24.11
C LEU A 782 4.92 -1.72 -25.43
N ALA A 783 4.21 -1.78 -26.57
CA ALA A 783 4.80 -1.54 -27.88
C ALA A 783 5.40 -0.14 -28.02
N ARG A 784 4.68 0.92 -27.60
CA ARG A 784 5.19 2.31 -27.61
C ARG A 784 6.43 2.51 -26.76
N ARG A 785 6.57 1.75 -25.66
CA ARG A 785 7.74 1.79 -24.77
C ARG A 785 8.89 0.91 -25.25
N GLY A 786 8.72 0.18 -26.35
CA GLY A 786 9.72 -0.77 -26.85
C GLY A 786 9.91 -1.99 -25.96
N VAL A 787 8.92 -2.30 -25.10
CA VAL A 787 8.94 -3.52 -24.28
C VAL A 787 8.64 -4.71 -25.19
N PRO A 788 9.51 -5.74 -25.26
CA PRO A 788 9.29 -6.88 -26.14
C PRO A 788 7.97 -7.59 -25.81
N THR A 789 7.04 -7.61 -26.77
CA THR A 789 5.76 -8.34 -26.65
C THR A 789 5.96 -9.86 -26.70
N ALA A 790 7.16 -10.35 -27.01
CA ALA A 790 7.54 -11.76 -26.95
C ALA A 790 7.31 -12.41 -25.57
N ALA A 791 7.39 -11.63 -24.47
CA ALA A 791 7.07 -12.12 -23.13
C ALA A 791 5.56 -12.36 -22.93
N VAL A 792 4.69 -11.72 -23.73
CA VAL A 792 3.25 -11.99 -23.74
C VAL A 792 3.00 -13.23 -24.60
N THR A 793 2.85 -14.38 -23.96
CA THR A 793 2.83 -15.69 -24.65
C THR A 793 1.43 -16.15 -25.05
N SER A 794 0.38 -15.66 -24.39
CA SER A 794 -1.01 -15.91 -24.80
C SER A 794 -1.95 -14.78 -24.38
N ILE A 795 -2.98 -14.52 -25.18
CA ILE A 795 -4.01 -13.51 -24.91
C ILE A 795 -5.37 -14.19 -25.07
N HIS A 796 -6.16 -14.25 -24.01
CA HIS A 796 -7.47 -14.88 -23.98
C HIS A 796 -8.54 -13.82 -23.75
N LEU A 797 -9.44 -13.61 -24.70
CA LEU A 797 -10.55 -12.67 -24.53
C LEU A 797 -11.88 -13.40 -24.51
N TYR A 798 -12.66 -13.16 -23.46
CA TYR A 798 -14.01 -13.69 -23.28
C TYR A 798 -15.03 -12.60 -23.57
N ALA A 799 -15.95 -12.84 -24.51
CA ALA A 799 -16.99 -11.90 -24.93
C ALA A 799 -16.50 -10.43 -25.03
N PRO A 800 -15.41 -10.13 -25.78
CA PRO A 800 -14.76 -8.83 -25.74
C PRO A 800 -15.70 -7.70 -26.13
N ALA A 801 -15.90 -6.74 -25.23
CA ALA A 801 -16.83 -5.62 -25.39
C ALA A 801 -16.17 -4.37 -26.02
N CYS A 802 -15.20 -4.58 -26.91
CA CYS A 802 -14.55 -3.49 -27.65
C CYS A 802 -15.03 -3.47 -29.10
N THR A 803 -15.00 -2.30 -29.75
CA THR A 803 -15.38 -2.20 -31.17
C THR A 803 -14.34 -2.91 -32.05
N VAL A 804 -14.76 -3.38 -33.23
CA VAL A 804 -13.82 -3.97 -34.21
C VAL A 804 -12.73 -2.96 -34.62
N ALA A 805 -13.08 -1.66 -34.72
CA ALA A 805 -12.10 -0.61 -34.99
C ALA A 805 -11.04 -0.49 -33.88
N PHE A 806 -11.45 -0.60 -32.61
CA PHE A 806 -10.52 -0.68 -31.48
C PHE A 806 -9.65 -1.93 -31.57
N ALA A 807 -10.26 -3.08 -31.87
CA ALA A 807 -9.54 -4.35 -32.01
C ALA A 807 -8.44 -4.28 -33.10
N ASN A 808 -8.76 -3.68 -34.25
CA ASN A 808 -7.78 -3.44 -35.30
C ASN A 808 -6.61 -2.60 -34.81
N LYS A 809 -6.89 -1.48 -34.14
CA LYS A 809 -5.86 -0.55 -33.66
C LYS A 809 -4.93 -1.16 -32.60
N HIS A 810 -5.47 -1.98 -31.70
CA HIS A 810 -4.76 -2.42 -30.50
C HIS A 810 -4.25 -3.88 -30.54
N TYR A 811 -4.90 -4.75 -31.33
CA TYR A 811 -4.54 -6.17 -31.44
C TYR A 811 -4.04 -6.54 -32.84
N ALA A 812 -4.75 -6.11 -33.90
CA ALA A 812 -4.42 -6.55 -35.26
C ALA A 812 -3.15 -5.93 -35.85
N MET A 813 -2.67 -4.81 -35.28
CA MET A 813 -1.44 -4.14 -35.71
C MET A 813 -0.17 -4.96 -35.48
N ASP A 814 -0.18 -5.90 -34.52
CA ASP A 814 0.95 -6.75 -34.19
C ASP A 814 0.64 -8.21 -34.59
N PRO A 815 1.32 -8.76 -35.62
CA PRO A 815 1.13 -10.14 -36.05
C PRO A 815 1.42 -11.18 -34.95
N GLU A 816 2.34 -10.90 -34.02
CA GLU A 816 2.64 -11.80 -32.90
C GLU A 816 1.48 -11.83 -31.89
N VAL A 817 0.87 -10.68 -31.62
CA VAL A 817 -0.34 -10.57 -30.79
C VAL A 817 -1.47 -11.39 -31.42
N MET A 818 -1.71 -11.24 -32.73
CA MET A 818 -2.74 -12.01 -33.44
C MET A 818 -2.45 -13.52 -33.46
N ALA A 819 -1.18 -13.93 -33.54
CA ALA A 819 -0.78 -15.34 -33.49
C ALA A 819 -1.00 -15.98 -32.11
N ARG A 820 -1.08 -15.18 -31.04
CA ARG A 820 -1.24 -15.62 -29.65
C ARG A 820 -2.63 -15.31 -29.07
N LEU A 821 -3.51 -14.69 -29.86
CA LEU A 821 -4.87 -14.36 -29.48
C LEU A 821 -5.78 -15.60 -29.52
N HIS A 822 -6.62 -15.73 -28.50
CA HIS A 822 -7.71 -16.69 -28.36
C HIS A 822 -8.98 -15.93 -28.02
N LEU A 823 -10.08 -16.28 -28.67
CA LEU A 823 -11.37 -15.65 -28.51
C LEU A 823 -12.42 -16.68 -28.14
N GLN A 824 -13.18 -16.39 -27.09
CA GLN A 824 -14.38 -17.14 -26.75
C GLN A 824 -15.57 -16.19 -26.78
N VAL A 825 -16.56 -16.54 -27.59
CA VAL A 825 -17.73 -15.72 -27.87
C VAL A 825 -19.00 -16.56 -27.76
N LEU A 826 -20.11 -15.95 -27.36
CA LEU A 826 -21.41 -16.62 -27.40
C LEU A 826 -21.95 -16.65 -28.83
N SER A 827 -22.76 -17.67 -29.14
CA SER A 827 -23.51 -17.68 -30.39
C SER A 827 -24.52 -16.53 -30.45
N ASP A 828 -24.86 -16.07 -31.67
CA ASP A 828 -25.91 -15.07 -31.88
C ASP A 828 -27.24 -15.47 -31.22
N ARG A 829 -27.55 -16.78 -31.24
CA ARG A 829 -28.71 -17.38 -30.59
C ARG A 829 -28.68 -17.17 -29.08
N VAL A 830 -27.56 -17.50 -28.42
CA VAL A 830 -27.43 -17.37 -26.96
C VAL A 830 -27.40 -15.90 -26.54
N GLU A 831 -26.69 -15.03 -27.27
CA GLU A 831 -26.65 -13.58 -27.04
C GLU A 831 -28.04 -12.93 -27.13
N ARG A 832 -28.87 -13.34 -28.10
CA ARG A 832 -30.25 -12.84 -28.23
C ARG A 832 -31.21 -13.41 -27.20
N ASN A 833 -30.86 -14.53 -26.58
CA ASN A 833 -31.64 -15.14 -25.50
C ASN A 833 -31.16 -14.70 -24.11
N ASP A 834 -30.09 -13.92 -24.02
CA ASP A 834 -29.59 -13.32 -22.78
C ASP A 834 -30.38 -12.05 -22.42
N THR A 835 -30.16 -11.50 -21.21
CA THR A 835 -30.87 -10.30 -20.75
C THR A 835 -29.98 -9.38 -19.91
N VAL A 836 -30.18 -8.07 -20.02
CA VAL A 836 -29.62 -7.07 -19.11
C VAL A 836 -30.72 -6.50 -18.21
N ALA A 837 -30.51 -6.54 -16.89
CA ALA A 837 -31.46 -6.08 -15.88
C ALA A 837 -32.85 -6.75 -15.94
N ALA A 838 -32.98 -7.93 -16.57
CA ALA A 838 -34.25 -8.58 -16.90
C ALA A 838 -35.21 -7.77 -17.80
N VAL A 839 -34.78 -6.60 -18.29
CA VAL A 839 -35.62 -5.67 -19.06
C VAL A 839 -35.17 -5.58 -20.52
N TYR A 840 -33.85 -5.50 -20.78
CA TYR A 840 -33.32 -5.57 -22.14
C TYR A 840 -33.14 -7.04 -22.53
N ARG A 841 -33.86 -7.49 -23.57
CA ARG A 841 -34.01 -8.92 -23.91
C ARG A 841 -32.93 -9.48 -24.83
N LYS A 842 -31.72 -8.91 -24.74
CA LYS A 842 -30.51 -9.40 -25.39
C LYS A 842 -29.33 -9.22 -24.44
N SER A 843 -28.19 -9.73 -24.82
CA SER A 843 -26.93 -9.58 -24.09
C SER A 843 -26.49 -8.12 -23.94
N LEU A 844 -25.50 -7.93 -23.08
CA LEU A 844 -24.79 -6.66 -22.96
C LEU A 844 -24.14 -6.24 -24.28
N LEU A 845 -23.54 -7.15 -25.06
CA LEU A 845 -22.86 -6.77 -26.31
C LEU A 845 -23.84 -6.19 -27.32
N TYR A 846 -25.06 -6.70 -27.39
CA TYR A 846 -26.14 -6.10 -28.18
C TYR A 846 -26.51 -4.70 -27.67
N PHE A 847 -26.60 -4.51 -26.36
CA PHE A 847 -26.89 -3.20 -25.80
C PHE A 847 -25.78 -2.18 -26.12
N VAL A 848 -24.52 -2.59 -26.00
CA VAL A 848 -23.35 -1.77 -26.38
C VAL A 848 -23.41 -1.42 -27.86
N SER A 849 -23.57 -2.43 -28.72
CA SER A 849 -23.65 -2.29 -30.18
C SER A 849 -24.77 -1.37 -30.62
N ASN A 850 -25.97 -1.56 -30.07
CA ASN A 850 -27.17 -0.88 -30.54
C ASN A 850 -27.38 0.49 -29.91
N ALA A 851 -26.78 0.79 -28.75
CA ALA A 851 -27.13 2.01 -28.02
C ALA A 851 -25.96 2.79 -27.42
N LEU A 852 -24.87 2.13 -27.02
CA LEU A 852 -23.80 2.79 -26.26
C LEU A 852 -22.67 3.32 -27.13
N GLU A 853 -22.51 2.77 -28.34
CA GLU A 853 -21.57 3.31 -29.32
C GLU A 853 -22.11 4.54 -30.08
N VAL A 854 -21.18 5.24 -30.73
CA VAL A 854 -21.49 6.47 -31.49
C VAL A 854 -22.49 6.19 -32.62
N ASP A 855 -22.28 5.08 -33.34
CA ASP A 855 -23.16 4.61 -34.39
C ASP A 855 -24.05 3.47 -33.86
N LEU A 856 -25.29 3.40 -34.35
CA LEU A 856 -26.18 2.28 -34.01
C LEU A 856 -25.63 1.01 -34.64
N ARG A 857 -25.87 -0.14 -33.99
CA ARG A 857 -25.42 -1.45 -34.46
C ARG A 857 -23.93 -1.43 -34.85
N THR A 858 -23.09 -0.86 -33.99
CA THR A 858 -21.63 -0.86 -34.18
C THR A 858 -21.10 -2.28 -33.97
N PRO A 859 -20.23 -2.83 -34.84
CA PRO A 859 -19.70 -4.17 -34.63
C PRO A 859 -18.79 -4.23 -33.41
N ILE A 860 -19.19 -5.08 -32.45
CA ILE A 860 -18.45 -5.37 -31.22
C ILE A 860 -17.77 -6.72 -31.35
N LEU A 861 -16.47 -6.77 -31.01
CA LEU A 861 -15.58 -7.90 -31.29
C LEU A 861 -16.12 -9.25 -30.79
N GLY A 862 -16.81 -9.25 -29.65
CA GLY A 862 -17.35 -10.44 -29.02
C GLY A 862 -18.64 -10.98 -29.67
N MET A 863 -19.23 -10.28 -30.63
CA MET A 863 -20.46 -10.74 -31.30
C MET A 863 -20.14 -11.74 -32.41
N ALA A 864 -20.79 -12.91 -32.41
CA ALA A 864 -20.63 -13.93 -33.45
C ALA A 864 -20.81 -13.39 -34.87
N ASN A 865 -21.69 -12.40 -35.07
CA ASN A 865 -21.95 -11.78 -36.37
C ASN A 865 -20.75 -11.04 -36.98
N VAL A 866 -19.74 -10.65 -36.18
CA VAL A 866 -18.49 -10.08 -36.71
C VAL A 866 -17.78 -11.06 -37.63
N TYR A 867 -17.87 -12.36 -37.33
CA TYR A 867 -17.23 -13.44 -38.07
C TYR A 867 -18.13 -14.01 -39.18
N ASN A 868 -19.38 -13.55 -39.30
CA ASN A 868 -20.29 -13.93 -40.37
C ASN A 868 -20.19 -12.93 -41.54
N GLU A 869 -19.56 -13.33 -42.63
CA GLU A 869 -19.40 -12.48 -43.83
C GLU A 869 -20.73 -12.09 -44.48
N ARG A 870 -21.78 -12.90 -44.29
CA ARG A 870 -23.11 -12.67 -44.87
C ARG A 870 -24.00 -11.77 -44.02
N TYR A 871 -23.57 -11.39 -42.82
CA TYR A 871 -24.36 -10.53 -41.95
C TYR A 871 -24.26 -9.07 -42.40
N ASP A 872 -25.41 -8.47 -42.72
CA ASP A 872 -25.58 -7.12 -43.26
C ASP A 872 -26.31 -6.16 -42.28
N GLY A 873 -26.65 -6.62 -41.08
CA GLY A 873 -27.40 -5.86 -40.08
C GLY A 873 -26.58 -4.83 -39.27
N TRP A 874 -25.53 -4.24 -39.85
CA TRP A 874 -24.72 -3.18 -39.23
C TRP A 874 -25.13 -1.81 -39.78
N ASP A 875 -25.30 -0.78 -38.94
CA ASP A 875 -25.80 0.55 -39.38
C ASP A 875 -24.67 1.60 -39.54
N GLY A 876 -23.44 1.14 -39.82
CA GLY A 876 -22.26 2.01 -39.93
C GLY A 876 -22.00 2.56 -41.35
N GLY A 877 -21.34 3.72 -41.44
CA GLY A 877 -20.81 4.26 -42.70
C GLY A 877 -19.70 3.40 -43.31
N SER A 878 -19.09 3.84 -44.42
CA SER A 878 -18.03 3.10 -45.13
C SER A 878 -16.89 2.60 -44.22
N SER A 879 -16.54 3.38 -43.20
CA SER A 879 -15.52 3.04 -42.19
C SER A 879 -15.80 1.75 -41.40
N THR A 880 -17.07 1.39 -41.19
CA THR A 880 -17.46 0.16 -40.47
C THR A 880 -17.20 -1.07 -41.33
N GLY A 881 -17.54 -1.00 -42.62
CA GLY A 881 -17.23 -2.06 -43.58
C GLY A 881 -15.73 -2.28 -43.72
N ASP A 882 -14.94 -1.21 -43.76
CA ASP A 882 -13.48 -1.31 -43.84
C ASP A 882 -12.86 -1.91 -42.57
N ALA A 883 -13.32 -1.49 -41.39
CA ALA A 883 -12.87 -2.09 -40.12
C ALA A 883 -13.17 -3.60 -40.05
N LEU A 884 -14.35 -4.03 -40.48
CA LEU A 884 -14.70 -5.46 -40.54
C LEU A 884 -13.83 -6.24 -41.53
N LYS A 885 -13.59 -5.69 -42.73
CA LYS A 885 -12.71 -6.31 -43.74
C LYS A 885 -11.29 -6.46 -43.22
N ASP A 886 -10.74 -5.42 -42.59
CA ASP A 886 -9.38 -5.43 -42.06
C ASP A 886 -9.23 -6.45 -40.93
N TRP A 887 -10.21 -6.51 -40.01
CA TRP A 887 -10.21 -7.49 -38.94
C TRP A 887 -10.28 -8.92 -39.49
N ARG A 888 -11.22 -9.21 -40.39
CA ARG A 888 -11.37 -10.54 -41.01
C ARG A 888 -10.11 -10.96 -41.78
N ARG A 889 -9.45 -10.02 -42.47
CA ARG A 889 -8.15 -10.26 -43.12
C ARG A 889 -7.08 -10.62 -42.09
N ALA A 890 -7.03 -9.91 -40.95
CA ALA A 890 -6.09 -10.22 -39.88
C ALA A 890 -6.36 -11.59 -39.24
N VAL A 891 -7.64 -11.93 -39.00
CA VAL A 891 -8.09 -13.25 -38.52
C VAL A 891 -7.62 -14.36 -39.45
N ALA A 892 -7.92 -14.25 -40.75
CA ALA A 892 -7.55 -15.25 -41.75
C ALA A 892 -6.02 -15.38 -41.88
N LYS A 893 -5.30 -14.26 -41.91
CA LYS A 893 -3.83 -14.26 -41.97
C LYS A 893 -3.19 -14.92 -40.76
N ALA A 894 -3.75 -14.70 -39.57
CA ALA A 894 -3.26 -15.28 -38.34
C ALA A 894 -3.71 -16.74 -38.14
N GLY A 895 -4.74 -17.21 -38.87
CA GLY A 895 -5.40 -18.48 -38.61
C GLY A 895 -6.13 -18.51 -37.26
N LEU A 896 -6.70 -17.38 -36.83
CA LEU A 896 -7.42 -17.31 -35.55
C LEU A 896 -8.70 -18.17 -35.57
N ASP A 897 -9.34 -18.26 -36.73
CA ASP A 897 -10.49 -19.13 -37.03
C ASP A 897 -10.15 -20.63 -37.00
N THR A 898 -8.86 -21.00 -37.05
CA THR A 898 -8.41 -22.41 -36.99
C THR A 898 -8.26 -22.92 -35.55
N GLY A 899 -9.36 -22.86 -34.78
CA GLY A 899 -9.46 -23.46 -33.44
C GLY A 899 -9.10 -22.55 -32.25
N ARG A 900 -8.75 -21.28 -32.50
CA ARG A 900 -8.52 -20.27 -31.44
C ARG A 900 -9.69 -19.31 -31.25
N LEU A 901 -10.62 -19.25 -32.19
CA LEU A 901 -11.95 -18.66 -32.04
C LEU A 901 -12.95 -19.77 -31.69
N GLN A 902 -13.63 -19.62 -30.56
CA GLN A 902 -14.59 -20.60 -30.07
C GLN A 902 -15.95 -19.98 -29.82
N LEU A 903 -16.97 -20.68 -30.30
CA LEU A 903 -18.36 -20.29 -30.19
C LEU A 903 -19.05 -21.15 -29.12
N LEU A 904 -19.49 -20.51 -28.04
CA LEU A 904 -20.30 -21.15 -27.01
C LEU A 904 -21.78 -21.04 -27.39
N ASP A 905 -22.38 -22.17 -27.77
CA ASP A 905 -23.79 -22.27 -28.19
C ASP A 905 -24.63 -23.13 -27.24
N GLN A 906 -24.16 -23.35 -26.01
CA GLN A 906 -24.91 -24.10 -24.99
C GLN A 906 -25.84 -23.15 -24.22
N ASP A 907 -27.00 -23.64 -23.77
CA ASP A 907 -27.96 -22.82 -22.99
C ASP A 907 -27.52 -22.65 -21.52
N THR A 908 -26.65 -23.53 -21.04
CA THR A 908 -26.12 -23.54 -19.67
C THR A 908 -24.61 -23.77 -19.68
N VAL A 909 -23.94 -23.33 -18.62
CA VAL A 909 -22.52 -23.56 -18.35
C VAL A 909 -22.34 -24.20 -16.98
N LEU A 910 -21.35 -25.08 -16.85
CA LEU A 910 -21.03 -25.77 -15.60
C LEU A 910 -20.18 -24.86 -14.72
N THR A 911 -20.60 -24.64 -13.47
CA THR A 911 -19.96 -23.70 -12.53
C THR A 911 -19.37 -24.35 -11.29
N ALA A 912 -19.84 -25.54 -10.93
CA ALA A 912 -19.19 -26.39 -9.95
C ALA A 912 -19.48 -27.87 -10.20
N LEU A 913 -18.49 -28.70 -9.89
CA LEU A 913 -18.64 -30.15 -9.91
C LEU A 913 -19.53 -30.62 -8.74
N PRO A 914 -20.27 -31.74 -8.91
CA PRO A 914 -20.32 -32.55 -10.12
C PRO A 914 -21.23 -32.00 -11.24
N ASP A 915 -22.28 -31.22 -10.94
CA ASP A 915 -23.36 -30.93 -11.89
C ASP A 915 -24.03 -29.55 -11.75
N ARG A 916 -23.43 -28.59 -11.03
CA ARG A 916 -24.03 -27.26 -10.84
C ARG A 916 -23.87 -26.40 -12.09
N GLN A 917 -24.99 -25.96 -12.65
CA GLN A 917 -25.02 -25.16 -13.88
C GLN A 917 -25.79 -23.85 -13.69
N ILE A 918 -25.41 -22.83 -14.46
CA ILE A 918 -26.16 -21.58 -14.63
C ILE A 918 -26.49 -21.38 -16.11
N LYS A 919 -27.44 -20.50 -16.42
CA LYS A 919 -27.73 -20.10 -17.79
C LYS A 919 -26.49 -19.46 -18.43
N ALA A 920 -26.15 -19.87 -19.64
CA ALA A 920 -25.11 -19.22 -20.43
C ALA A 920 -25.52 -17.77 -20.69
N SER A 921 -24.61 -16.85 -20.37
CA SER A 921 -24.85 -15.41 -20.45
C SER A 921 -23.53 -14.68 -20.67
N HIS A 922 -23.60 -13.42 -21.10
CA HIS A 922 -22.42 -12.58 -21.30
C HIS A 922 -21.53 -12.55 -20.06
N GLY A 923 -22.11 -12.50 -18.86
CA GLY A 923 -21.36 -12.48 -17.60
C GLY A 923 -20.86 -13.85 -17.11
N GLY A 924 -21.28 -14.95 -17.75
CA GLY A 924 -21.09 -16.31 -17.27
C GLY A 924 -19.73 -16.94 -17.57
N PHE A 925 -18.88 -16.30 -18.39
CA PHE A 925 -17.56 -16.85 -18.77
C PHE A 925 -16.63 -17.05 -17.56
N ASP A 926 -16.64 -16.14 -16.59
CA ASP A 926 -15.84 -16.25 -15.37
C ASP A 926 -16.31 -17.40 -14.45
N ASN A 927 -17.52 -17.91 -14.67
CA ASN A 927 -18.10 -19.01 -13.90
C ASN A 927 -17.98 -20.35 -14.62
N ASP A 928 -17.63 -20.36 -15.90
CA ASP A 928 -17.62 -21.58 -16.70
C ASP A 928 -16.32 -22.38 -16.45
N LEU A 929 -16.48 -23.55 -15.81
CA LEU A 929 -15.38 -24.47 -15.52
C LEU A 929 -14.66 -24.91 -16.80
N ALA A 930 -15.38 -25.11 -17.91
CA ALA A 930 -14.80 -25.57 -19.17
C ALA A 930 -13.91 -24.49 -19.79
N VAL A 931 -14.40 -23.26 -19.82
CA VAL A 931 -13.65 -22.07 -20.27
C VAL A 931 -12.36 -21.91 -19.47
N MET A 932 -12.47 -21.91 -18.13
CA MET A 932 -11.30 -21.71 -17.27
C MET A 932 -10.31 -22.87 -17.33
N THR A 933 -10.81 -24.12 -17.37
CA THR A 933 -9.97 -25.31 -17.54
C THR A 933 -9.20 -25.24 -18.86
N GLN A 934 -9.86 -24.86 -19.95
CA GLN A 934 -9.22 -24.76 -21.24
C GLN A 934 -8.17 -23.65 -21.27
N THR A 935 -8.47 -22.46 -20.75
CA THR A 935 -7.53 -21.34 -20.70
C THR A 935 -6.28 -21.71 -19.90
N LEU A 936 -6.43 -22.33 -18.72
CA LEU A 936 -5.31 -22.84 -17.95
C LEU A 936 -4.53 -23.92 -18.70
N GLY A 937 -5.21 -24.83 -19.40
CA GLY A 937 -4.57 -25.87 -20.21
C GLY A 937 -3.74 -25.29 -21.36
N LEU A 938 -4.22 -24.22 -22.01
CA LEU A 938 -3.49 -23.49 -23.04
C LEU A 938 -2.26 -22.75 -22.47
N ILE A 939 -2.41 -22.13 -21.30
CA ILE A 939 -1.33 -21.45 -20.57
C ILE A 939 -0.23 -22.45 -20.16
N LEU A 940 -0.64 -23.61 -19.63
CA LEU A 940 0.26 -24.69 -19.22
C LEU A 940 0.90 -25.43 -20.40
N ARG A 941 0.24 -25.41 -21.56
CA ARG A 941 0.55 -26.24 -22.74
C ARG A 941 0.49 -27.74 -22.39
N GLY A 942 -0.49 -28.13 -21.57
CA GLY A 942 -0.61 -29.47 -21.02
C GLY A 942 -1.84 -29.65 -20.12
N PRO A 943 -2.02 -30.85 -19.53
CA PRO A 943 -3.09 -31.09 -18.57
C PRO A 943 -2.90 -30.26 -17.30
N LEU A 944 -4.01 -29.93 -16.64
CA LEU A 944 -3.99 -29.23 -15.36
C LEU A 944 -3.42 -30.13 -14.26
N VAL A 945 -2.69 -29.52 -13.33
CA VAL A 945 -2.21 -30.14 -12.09
C VAL A 945 -3.37 -30.20 -11.08
N GLN A 946 -4.14 -29.11 -10.98
CA GLN A 946 -5.33 -29.03 -10.14
C GLN A 946 -6.56 -28.76 -11.02
N VAL A 947 -7.62 -29.56 -10.83
CA VAL A 947 -8.88 -29.37 -11.56
C VAL A 947 -9.59 -28.09 -11.08
N VAL A 948 -10.15 -27.34 -12.03
CA VAL A 948 -11.08 -26.25 -11.72
C VAL A 948 -12.43 -26.85 -11.34
N ASP A 949 -12.75 -26.88 -10.05
CA ASP A 949 -13.89 -27.64 -9.52
C ASP A 949 -15.05 -26.78 -9.01
N ASP A 950 -14.81 -25.51 -8.65
CA ASP A 950 -15.82 -24.58 -8.12
C ASP A 950 -15.45 -23.13 -8.45
N LEU A 951 -16.31 -22.46 -9.22
CA LEU A 951 -16.28 -21.03 -9.55
C LEU A 951 -17.61 -20.35 -9.19
N ARG A 952 -18.38 -20.92 -8.24
CA ARG A 952 -19.62 -20.30 -7.73
C ARG A 952 -19.30 -19.13 -6.82
N GLY A 953 -20.29 -18.26 -6.60
CA GLY A 953 -20.36 -17.45 -5.38
C GLY A 953 -20.12 -15.94 -5.52
N PHE A 954 -20.43 -15.38 -6.68
CA PHE A 954 -20.57 -13.93 -6.87
C PHE A 954 -21.77 -13.63 -7.76
#